data_AF-A0A562ULE3-F1
#
_entry.id   AF-A0A562ULE3-F1
#
_cell.length_a   1.000
_cell.length_b   1.000
_cell.length_c   1.000
_cell.angle_alpha   90.00
_cell.angle_beta   90.00
_cell.angle_gamma   90.00
#
_symmetry.space_group_name_H-M   'P 1'
#
loop_
_entity.id
_entity.type
_entity.pdbx_description
1 polymer ?
#
loop_
_entity_poly.entity_id
_entity_poly.type
_entity_poly.pdbx_seq_one_letter_code
_entity_poly.pdbx_strand_id
1 'polypeptide(L)'
;MGRVRLARWRSAVIWTGAVCSGLGFIAVMGWGTWLLVDTGTGGAASGNVDAIRTVLTAMVGAGGLVTLVVVIRRQWSQERAHELATRVADDNRTEADRRHRIELESLHHTREEADRRHRLDLENADQVRHDATERRITDLYMAAAEQLGHERAPVRLAALYALDRLGQNHSGHRQVIADIWCAYLRQPFTPPRRVFGETADTGSGPIDSTVDAYLTASVEDHAAEETREQEYEVRATAQRLLQRHLTDPRDTAACRDDPPPEEPAGYWRLDRIELRGATLVDVDLSDCHLPEADFTRTRFHGDSRFVAARFAGAARFDRALFAEDAEFGRARFAGVTGFRGTRFEDAAGFAGVEFDREAGFGDARFAEHAGFGKARFTRESEFDRAWFDGTADFAETEFHRACRFNDAQFVGDAGFGKAWFGGSVRFEDTRFGGRAEFHEARFDKSTRFSRARFEGDAVFDEARFGKTARFDMTWFSGRAGFTGVWFSGHAGFEATRFLGGAGFGKAWFAGDARFTEAEFTGRGLLGGAWFSGVRFGGDVDFSSGRFAGATWFDDAEFPGRTGFVAARFGGVARFERARFHGETRFTEARFDGQAWFGETRFAADVRFGKARFASDAWFGSGATYGGGGRSNPARMIGAPTFQAEADFSRAVFAGAARFTGTEFAGRSRFSATEFGGDVGFNGARFETDAWFVGTRFGARAWFGGVQLAKGVVLDCDGACAVMNVGHTWPTGWEFTPFTDGWMKSGWRRLTRLRPP
;
A
#
# COMPACT_ATOMS: atom_id res chain seq x y z
N MET A 1 15.42 -69.16 -25.20
CA MET A 1 15.64 -69.59 -26.60
C MET A 1 17.00 -69.08 -27.05
N GLY A 2 17.93 -70.00 -27.36
CA GLY A 2 19.24 -69.81 -28.04
C GLY A 2 20.31 -69.02 -27.28
N ARG A 3 21.53 -69.47 -27.00
CA ARG A 3 22.38 -70.62 -27.38
C ARG A 3 23.30 -70.88 -26.15
N VAL A 4 23.39 -72.03 -25.48
CA VAL A 4 23.74 -73.40 -25.89
C VAL A 4 25.21 -73.55 -26.32
N ARG A 5 25.97 -74.19 -25.41
CA ARG A 5 27.02 -75.22 -25.61
C ARG A 5 28.26 -74.84 -26.42
N LEU A 6 29.43 -74.81 -25.76
CA LEU A 6 30.72 -75.39 -26.24
C LEU A 6 31.88 -75.05 -25.29
N ALA A 7 32.00 -75.72 -24.13
CA ALA A 7 33.25 -75.72 -23.35
C ALA A 7 33.38 -76.87 -22.33
N ARG A 8 32.56 -77.93 -22.41
CA ARG A 8 32.64 -79.12 -21.53
C ARG A 8 33.20 -80.37 -22.23
N TRP A 9 33.96 -80.20 -23.32
CA TRP A 9 34.39 -81.31 -24.19
C TRP A 9 35.91 -81.59 -24.24
N ARG A 10 36.72 -80.95 -23.39
CA ARG A 10 38.18 -81.19 -23.35
C ARG A 10 38.68 -82.06 -22.18
N SER A 11 37.79 -82.48 -21.28
CA SER A 11 38.15 -83.24 -20.08
C SER A 11 37.93 -84.76 -20.19
N ALA A 12 37.43 -85.25 -21.33
CA ALA A 12 36.92 -86.63 -21.47
C ALA A 12 37.75 -87.58 -22.36
N VAL A 13 38.90 -87.15 -22.89
CA VAL A 13 39.71 -87.95 -23.83
C VAL A 13 41.08 -88.39 -23.26
N ILE A 14 41.52 -87.83 -22.13
CA ILE A 14 42.84 -88.17 -21.54
C ILE A 14 42.73 -89.28 -20.47
N TRP A 15 41.54 -89.54 -19.94
CA TRP A 15 41.32 -90.56 -18.89
C TRP A 15 41.00 -91.97 -19.40
N THR A 16 40.67 -92.16 -20.67
CA THR A 16 40.33 -93.47 -21.27
C THR A 16 41.53 -94.23 -21.83
N GLY A 17 42.71 -93.61 -21.95
CA GLY A 17 43.93 -94.26 -22.47
C GLY A 17 44.81 -94.95 -21.42
N ALA A 18 44.71 -94.59 -20.14
CA ALA A 18 45.61 -95.07 -19.09
C ALA A 18 45.11 -96.32 -18.33
N VAL A 19 43.84 -96.71 -18.50
CA VAL A 19 43.22 -97.82 -17.74
C VAL A 19 43.25 -99.17 -18.51
N CYS A 20 43.49 -99.17 -19.83
CA CYS A 20 43.49 -100.39 -20.63
C CYS A 20 44.84 -101.14 -20.72
N SER A 21 45.95 -100.54 -20.27
CA SER A 21 47.29 -101.18 -20.37
C SER A 21 47.70 -101.98 -19.13
N GLY A 22 46.94 -101.88 -18.03
CA GLY A 22 47.29 -102.51 -16.74
C GLY A 22 46.63 -103.87 -16.47
N LEU A 23 45.61 -104.27 -17.23
CA LEU A 23 44.81 -105.48 -16.96
C LEU A 23 45.23 -106.72 -17.76
N GLY A 24 46.17 -106.59 -18.70
CA GLY A 24 46.64 -107.69 -19.56
C GLY A 24 47.68 -108.64 -18.95
N PHE A 25 48.36 -108.24 -17.86
CA PHE A 25 49.48 -109.03 -17.31
C PHE A 25 49.10 -109.96 -16.16
N ILE A 26 47.87 -109.88 -15.65
CA ILE A 26 47.39 -110.69 -14.51
C ILE A 26 46.56 -111.91 -14.98
N ALA A 27 46.21 -111.99 -16.28
CA ALA A 27 45.41 -113.09 -16.85
C ALA A 27 46.23 -114.33 -17.30
N VAL A 28 47.57 -114.29 -17.30
CA VAL A 28 48.40 -115.43 -17.77
C VAL A 28 48.85 -116.37 -16.62
N MET A 29 48.60 -115.98 -15.35
CA MET A 29 48.85 -116.85 -14.18
C MET A 29 47.67 -117.79 -13.84
N GLY A 30 46.63 -117.87 -14.68
CA GLY A 30 45.38 -118.59 -14.34
C GLY A 30 45.12 -119.90 -15.08
N TRP A 31 45.87 -120.27 -16.12
CA TRP A 31 45.43 -121.32 -17.07
C TRP A 31 46.23 -122.64 -17.07
N GLY A 32 47.40 -122.72 -16.41
CA GLY A 32 48.19 -123.96 -16.36
C GLY A 32 47.81 -124.93 -15.24
N THR A 33 47.14 -124.44 -14.20
CA THR A 33 46.86 -125.17 -12.95
C THR A 33 45.50 -125.86 -12.91
N TRP A 34 44.78 -125.88 -14.05
CA TRP A 34 43.54 -126.63 -14.28
C TRP A 34 43.75 -127.69 -15.38
N LEU A 35 44.85 -128.45 -15.26
CA LEU A 35 45.14 -129.65 -16.04
C LEU A 35 45.61 -130.79 -15.13
N LEU A 36 44.99 -130.85 -13.94
CA LEU A 36 44.97 -131.99 -13.04
C LEU A 36 43.51 -132.24 -12.63
N VAL A 37 43.08 -133.51 -12.70
CA VAL A 37 41.80 -134.11 -12.23
C VAL A 37 40.65 -133.99 -13.26
N ASP A 38 40.08 -135.05 -13.87
CA ASP A 38 39.54 -136.32 -13.34
C ASP A 38 39.28 -137.30 -14.54
N THR A 39 39.78 -138.55 -14.56
CA THR A 39 39.18 -139.87 -14.17
C THR A 39 38.71 -140.76 -15.32
N GLY A 40 38.95 -142.08 -15.17
CA GLY A 40 38.42 -143.14 -16.03
C GLY A 40 39.39 -144.32 -16.28
N THR A 41 39.80 -145.07 -15.24
CA THR A 41 39.41 -146.48 -15.00
C THR A 41 39.60 -147.50 -16.15
N GLY A 42 40.57 -148.42 -15.99
CA GLY A 42 40.44 -149.83 -16.35
C GLY A 42 41.44 -150.45 -17.37
N GLY A 43 42.36 -151.31 -16.90
CA GLY A 43 42.81 -152.50 -17.65
C GLY A 43 44.28 -152.63 -18.11
N ALA A 44 45.10 -153.35 -17.32
CA ALA A 44 46.20 -154.30 -17.66
C ALA A 44 47.43 -153.96 -18.56
N ALA A 45 48.62 -154.13 -17.95
CA ALA A 45 49.91 -154.73 -18.39
C ALA A 45 50.88 -154.12 -19.47
N SER A 46 52.16 -154.05 -19.04
CA SER A 46 53.49 -154.18 -19.75
C SER A 46 54.38 -152.93 -20.05
N GLY A 47 55.64 -152.96 -19.56
CA GLY A 47 56.86 -152.44 -20.23
C GLY A 47 57.73 -151.30 -19.59
N ASN A 48 58.91 -151.66 -19.02
CA ASN A 48 60.26 -151.02 -18.91
C ASN A 48 60.49 -149.50 -18.56
N VAL A 49 61.66 -148.91 -18.21
CA VAL A 49 63.00 -149.13 -17.53
C VAL A 49 63.76 -147.76 -17.60
N ASP A 50 64.60 -147.42 -16.59
CA ASP A 50 65.76 -146.46 -16.52
C ASP A 50 65.68 -144.93 -16.77
N ALA A 51 66.29 -144.15 -15.84
CA ALA A 51 67.29 -143.07 -16.11
C ALA A 51 67.68 -142.28 -14.82
N ILE A 52 68.82 -142.57 -14.19
CA ILE A 52 69.46 -141.71 -13.16
C ILE A 52 71.00 -141.81 -13.31
N ARG A 53 71.69 -140.66 -13.29
CA ARG A 53 73.13 -140.44 -13.00
C ARG A 53 74.13 -140.30 -14.17
N THR A 54 74.24 -139.08 -14.70
CA THR A 54 75.43 -138.41 -15.30
C THR A 54 75.07 -136.92 -15.33
N VAL A 55 75.83 -135.95 -14.82
CA VAL A 55 76.91 -135.22 -15.52
C VAL A 55 77.62 -134.34 -14.46
N LEU A 56 78.54 -134.95 -13.71
CA LEU A 56 79.63 -134.23 -13.06
C LEU A 56 80.69 -133.89 -14.14
N THR A 57 81.46 -132.80 -13.97
CA THR A 57 82.68 -132.36 -14.70
C THR A 57 82.56 -131.62 -16.05
N ALA A 58 82.60 -130.27 -16.04
CA ALA A 58 83.28 -129.43 -17.07
C ALA A 58 83.34 -127.91 -16.73
N MET A 59 84.57 -127.35 -16.74
CA MET A 59 84.97 -125.98 -17.16
C MET A 59 85.14 -124.80 -16.17
N VAL A 60 86.41 -124.35 -16.09
CA VAL A 60 86.99 -123.15 -15.45
C VAL A 60 87.68 -122.32 -16.57
N GLY A 61 87.46 -120.99 -16.62
CA GLY A 61 88.35 -120.01 -17.30
C GLY A 61 87.69 -119.01 -18.27
N ALA A 62 87.58 -117.70 -17.90
CA ALA A 62 87.55 -116.47 -18.77
C ALA A 62 86.93 -115.21 -18.08
N GLY A 63 87.66 -114.45 -17.25
CA GLY A 63 87.11 -113.30 -16.49
C GLY A 63 87.76 -111.90 -16.67
N GLY A 64 88.79 -111.73 -17.50
CA GLY A 64 89.69 -110.55 -17.38
C GLY A 64 89.42 -109.28 -18.20
N LEU A 65 88.57 -109.28 -19.24
CA LEU A 65 88.60 -108.21 -20.27
C LEU A 65 87.52 -107.09 -20.16
N VAL A 66 86.53 -107.20 -19.26
CA VAL A 66 85.34 -106.31 -19.25
C VAL A 66 85.55 -104.95 -18.57
N THR A 67 86.60 -104.76 -17.78
CA THR A 67 86.75 -103.57 -16.91
C THR A 67 87.24 -102.29 -17.62
N LEU A 68 87.94 -102.40 -18.75
CA LEU A 68 88.61 -101.24 -19.39
C LEU A 68 87.62 -100.26 -20.08
N VAL A 69 86.45 -100.71 -20.51
CA VAL A 69 85.50 -99.92 -21.33
C VAL A 69 84.65 -98.94 -20.50
N VAL A 70 84.48 -99.17 -19.21
CA VAL A 70 83.55 -98.38 -18.36
C VAL A 70 84.11 -96.99 -18.02
N VAL A 71 85.43 -96.80 -17.98
CA VAL A 71 86.04 -95.55 -17.51
C VAL A 71 85.86 -94.41 -18.52
N ILE A 72 85.91 -94.70 -19.83
CA ILE A 72 85.87 -93.66 -20.87
C ILE A 72 84.47 -93.00 -20.98
N ARG A 73 83.39 -93.68 -20.61
CA ARG A 73 82.02 -93.16 -20.79
C ARG A 73 81.60 -92.09 -19.77
N ARG A 74 82.35 -91.92 -18.66
CA ARG A 74 81.90 -91.07 -17.53
C ARG A 74 82.15 -89.58 -17.74
N GLN A 75 83.18 -89.18 -18.49
CA GLN A 75 83.66 -87.79 -18.53
C GLN A 75 82.76 -86.83 -19.34
N TRP A 76 82.09 -87.30 -20.39
CA TRP A 76 81.27 -86.44 -21.28
C TRP A 76 79.90 -86.03 -20.70
N SER A 77 79.50 -86.60 -19.56
CA SER A 77 78.18 -86.34 -18.98
C SER A 77 78.10 -85.05 -18.14
N GLN A 78 79.23 -84.51 -17.69
CA GLN A 78 79.23 -83.42 -16.70
C GLN A 78 79.16 -82.01 -17.31
N GLU A 79 79.67 -81.77 -18.52
CA GLU A 79 79.69 -80.42 -19.12
C GLU A 79 78.28 -79.89 -19.47
N ARG A 80 77.36 -80.76 -19.91
CA ARG A 80 75.98 -80.36 -20.23
C ARG A 80 75.11 -80.04 -19.02
N ALA A 81 75.53 -80.42 -17.81
CA ALA A 81 74.77 -80.18 -16.60
C ALA A 81 74.87 -78.73 -16.09
N HIS A 82 75.98 -78.03 -16.38
CA HIS A 82 76.22 -76.70 -15.81
C HIS A 82 75.48 -75.57 -16.55
N GLU A 83 75.39 -75.64 -17.88
CA GLU A 83 74.68 -74.61 -18.67
C GLU A 83 73.16 -74.60 -18.45
N LEU A 84 72.56 -75.76 -18.14
CA LEU A 84 71.14 -75.84 -17.79
C LEU A 84 70.88 -75.25 -16.40
N ALA A 85 71.81 -75.42 -15.46
CA ALA A 85 71.65 -74.92 -14.10
C ALA A 85 71.63 -73.38 -14.03
N THR A 86 72.43 -72.70 -14.85
CA THR A 86 72.48 -71.22 -14.86
C THR A 86 71.23 -70.61 -15.49
N ARG A 87 70.70 -71.18 -16.57
CA ARG A 87 69.46 -70.69 -17.20
C ARG A 87 68.23 -70.85 -16.29
N VAL A 88 68.17 -71.95 -15.54
CA VAL A 88 67.09 -72.18 -14.57
C VAL A 88 67.14 -71.17 -13.41
N ALA A 89 68.33 -70.73 -13.01
CA ALA A 89 68.48 -69.76 -11.92
C ALA A 89 67.99 -68.35 -12.28
N ASP A 90 68.23 -67.87 -13.49
CA ASP A 90 67.76 -66.54 -13.92
C ASP A 90 66.26 -66.53 -14.23
N ASP A 91 65.72 -67.60 -14.81
CA ASP A 91 64.27 -67.73 -15.03
C ASP A 91 63.52 -67.69 -13.69
N ASN A 92 64.04 -68.39 -12.67
CA ASN A 92 63.51 -68.37 -11.30
C ASN A 92 63.56 -66.97 -10.65
N ARG A 93 64.59 -66.15 -10.91
CA ARG A 93 64.67 -64.78 -10.38
C ARG A 93 63.61 -63.88 -11.01
N THR A 94 63.43 -63.95 -12.33
CA THR A 94 62.42 -63.13 -13.02
C THR A 94 60.99 -63.54 -12.66
N GLU A 95 60.77 -64.84 -12.43
CA GLU A 95 59.49 -65.37 -11.96
C GLU A 95 59.17 -64.90 -10.53
N ALA A 96 60.18 -64.82 -9.64
CA ALA A 96 60.02 -64.29 -8.29
C ALA A 96 59.64 -62.81 -8.28
N ASP A 97 60.27 -61.98 -9.11
CA ASP A 97 59.95 -60.55 -9.22
C ASP A 97 58.53 -60.33 -9.79
N ARG A 98 58.10 -61.16 -10.75
CA ARG A 98 56.72 -61.13 -11.25
C ARG A 98 55.71 -61.48 -10.17
N ARG A 99 56.00 -62.50 -9.35
CA ARG A 99 55.14 -62.90 -8.22
C ARG A 99 55.03 -61.79 -7.18
N HIS A 100 56.14 -61.16 -6.82
CA HIS A 100 56.14 -60.07 -5.85
C HIS A 100 55.36 -58.83 -6.36
N ARG A 101 55.47 -58.53 -7.65
CA ARG A 101 54.70 -57.44 -8.27
C ARG A 101 53.20 -57.70 -8.25
N ILE A 102 52.78 -58.91 -8.64
CA ILE A 102 51.36 -59.32 -8.61
C ILE A 102 50.84 -59.31 -7.17
N GLU A 103 51.65 -59.73 -6.20
CA GLU A 103 51.29 -59.70 -4.78
C GLU A 103 51.09 -58.27 -4.27
N LEU A 104 52.02 -57.36 -4.58
CA LEU A 104 51.89 -55.93 -4.21
C LEU A 104 50.67 -55.28 -4.88
N GLU A 105 50.42 -55.57 -6.16
CA GLU A 105 49.22 -55.08 -6.87
C GLU A 105 47.94 -55.64 -6.24
N SER A 106 47.93 -56.92 -5.82
CA SER A 106 46.80 -57.53 -5.12
C SER A 106 46.56 -56.93 -3.73
N LEU A 107 47.63 -56.60 -3.00
CA LEU A 107 47.57 -55.94 -1.70
C LEU A 107 47.10 -54.48 -1.81
N HIS A 108 47.55 -53.76 -2.84
CA HIS A 108 47.06 -52.42 -3.15
C HIS A 108 45.58 -52.45 -3.53
N HIS A 109 45.18 -53.37 -4.40
CA HIS A 109 43.78 -53.49 -4.82
C HIS A 109 42.87 -53.85 -3.64
N THR A 110 43.28 -54.79 -2.79
CA THR A 110 42.51 -55.16 -1.59
C THR A 110 42.44 -54.04 -0.55
N ARG A 111 43.51 -53.24 -0.39
CA ARG A 111 43.48 -52.02 0.44
C ARG A 111 42.54 -50.96 -0.12
N GLU A 112 42.62 -50.68 -1.42
CA GLU A 112 41.74 -49.72 -2.07
C GLU A 112 40.27 -50.13 -2.02
N GLU A 113 39.97 -51.42 -2.19
CA GLU A 113 38.63 -51.95 -2.01
C GLU A 113 38.15 -51.85 -0.55
N ALA A 114 39.02 -52.12 0.42
CA ALA A 114 38.71 -51.96 1.85
C ALA A 114 38.45 -50.50 2.21
N ASP A 115 39.26 -49.56 1.72
CA ASP A 115 39.09 -48.12 1.95
C ASP A 115 37.81 -47.60 1.27
N ARG A 116 37.50 -48.08 0.06
CA ARG A 116 36.27 -47.74 -0.65
C ARG A 116 35.03 -48.27 0.09
N ARG A 117 35.08 -49.51 0.59
CA ARG A 117 34.01 -50.09 1.43
C ARG A 117 33.86 -49.31 2.73
N HIS A 118 34.96 -48.99 3.41
CA HIS A 118 34.92 -48.21 4.64
C HIS A 118 34.32 -46.81 4.43
N ARG A 119 34.64 -46.14 3.32
CA ARG A 119 34.04 -44.85 2.97
C ARG A 119 32.53 -44.96 2.73
N LEU A 120 32.10 -45.97 1.97
CA LEU A 120 30.67 -46.23 1.74
C LEU A 120 29.94 -46.63 3.03
N ASP A 121 30.60 -47.37 3.94
CA ASP A 121 30.04 -47.74 5.23
C ASP A 121 29.89 -46.52 6.15
N LEU A 122 30.83 -45.57 6.11
CA LEU A 122 30.71 -44.29 6.83
C LEU A 122 29.57 -43.42 6.27
N GLU A 123 29.48 -43.29 4.95
CA GLU A 123 28.39 -42.56 4.28
C GLU A 123 27.02 -43.20 4.58
N ASN A 124 26.91 -44.52 4.48
CA ASN A 124 25.70 -45.26 4.85
C ASN A 124 25.39 -45.12 6.34
N ALA A 125 26.38 -45.17 7.23
CA ALA A 125 26.15 -45.01 8.67
C ALA A 125 25.65 -43.60 9.01
N ASP A 126 26.18 -42.57 8.37
CA ASP A 126 25.70 -41.19 8.55
C ASP A 126 24.30 -41.01 7.95
N GLN A 127 24.01 -41.61 6.79
CA GLN A 127 22.68 -41.59 6.19
C GLN A 127 21.65 -42.33 7.07
N VAL A 128 21.99 -43.51 7.61
CA VAL A 128 21.14 -44.26 8.55
C VAL A 128 20.92 -43.48 9.85
N ARG A 129 21.94 -42.79 10.38
CA ARG A 129 21.80 -41.92 11.56
C ARG A 129 20.90 -40.72 11.28
N HIS A 130 21.04 -40.12 10.10
CA HIS A 130 20.19 -39.01 9.66
C HIS A 130 18.74 -39.46 9.54
N ASP A 131 18.48 -40.56 8.82
CA ASP A 131 17.15 -41.17 8.69
C ASP A 131 16.54 -41.55 10.05
N ALA A 132 17.33 -42.12 10.96
CA ALA A 132 16.87 -42.47 12.30
C ALA A 132 16.52 -41.23 13.14
N THR A 133 17.28 -40.13 12.96
CA THR A 133 17.01 -38.85 13.61
C THR A 133 15.74 -38.22 13.06
N GLU A 134 15.55 -38.19 11.73
CA GLU A 134 14.33 -37.68 11.10
C GLU A 134 13.09 -38.48 11.52
N ARG A 135 13.18 -39.82 11.57
CA ARG A 135 12.08 -40.67 12.06
C ARG A 135 11.73 -40.36 13.51
N ARG A 136 12.74 -40.29 14.38
CA ARG A 136 12.52 -39.97 15.80
C ARG A 136 11.89 -38.60 15.99
N ILE A 137 12.31 -37.60 15.21
CA ILE A 137 11.72 -36.26 15.25
C ILE A 137 10.27 -36.29 14.75
N THR A 138 9.99 -37.03 13.68
CA THR A 138 8.62 -37.22 13.15
C THR A 138 7.71 -37.90 14.17
N ASP A 139 8.19 -38.94 14.86
CA ASP A 139 7.45 -39.61 15.92
C ASP A 139 7.14 -38.66 17.08
N LEU A 140 8.09 -37.78 17.45
CA LEU A 140 7.87 -36.75 18.46
C LEU A 140 6.83 -35.70 18.03
N TYR A 141 6.78 -35.33 16.74
CA TYR A 141 5.71 -34.46 16.22
C TYR A 141 4.34 -35.12 16.33
N MET A 142 4.24 -36.38 15.91
CA MET A 142 2.98 -37.12 15.97
C MET A 142 2.49 -37.26 17.42
N ALA A 143 3.39 -37.61 18.35
CA ALA A 143 3.06 -37.72 19.76
C ALA A 143 2.63 -36.38 20.38
N ALA A 144 3.32 -35.28 20.06
CA ALA A 144 2.96 -33.96 20.56
C ALA A 144 1.65 -33.44 19.95
N ALA A 145 1.41 -33.69 18.66
CA ALA A 145 0.15 -33.33 18.00
C ALA A 145 -1.05 -34.11 18.59
N GLU A 146 -0.88 -35.40 18.89
CA GLU A 146 -1.89 -36.21 19.58
C GLU A 146 -2.19 -35.68 20.98
N GLN A 147 -1.15 -35.32 21.75
CA GLN A 147 -1.31 -34.73 23.08
C GLN A 147 -1.97 -33.33 23.04
N LEU A 148 -1.80 -32.58 21.96
CA LEU A 148 -2.46 -31.29 21.77
C LEU A 148 -3.98 -31.42 21.57
N GLY A 149 -4.47 -32.58 21.12
CA GLY A 149 -5.89 -32.91 21.01
C GLY A 149 -6.51 -33.50 22.28
N HIS A 150 -5.74 -33.61 23.37
CA HIS A 150 -6.19 -34.26 24.61
C HIS A 150 -7.19 -33.39 25.40
N GLU A 151 -8.20 -33.99 26.05
CA GLU A 151 -9.26 -33.26 26.78
C GLU A 151 -8.74 -32.45 27.97
N ARG A 152 -7.72 -32.95 28.66
CA ARG A 152 -7.09 -32.29 29.83
C ARG A 152 -6.09 -31.20 29.41
N ALA A 153 -6.33 -29.96 29.82
CA ALA A 153 -5.44 -28.82 29.54
C ALA A 153 -3.98 -29.00 30.00
N PRO A 154 -3.67 -29.60 31.17
CA PRO A 154 -2.28 -29.86 31.57
C PRO A 154 -1.49 -30.72 30.57
N VAL A 155 -2.16 -31.66 29.88
CA VAL A 155 -1.52 -32.51 28.85
C VAL A 155 -1.24 -31.69 27.59
N ARG A 156 -2.17 -30.82 27.17
CA ARG A 156 -1.96 -29.92 26.03
C ARG A 156 -0.85 -28.91 26.30
N LEU A 157 -0.77 -28.36 27.52
CA LEU A 157 0.34 -27.48 27.94
C LEU A 157 1.69 -28.20 27.90
N ALA A 158 1.77 -29.44 28.39
CA ALA A 158 2.99 -30.24 28.31
C ALA A 158 3.42 -30.48 26.84
N ALA A 159 2.46 -30.71 25.94
CA ALA A 159 2.71 -30.86 24.52
C ALA A 159 3.30 -29.58 23.89
N LEU A 160 2.75 -28.40 24.22
CA LEU A 160 3.28 -27.11 23.75
C LEU A 160 4.75 -26.90 24.16
N TYR A 161 5.09 -27.16 25.42
CA TYR A 161 6.48 -27.06 25.89
C TYR A 161 7.41 -28.13 25.31
N ALA A 162 6.90 -29.33 25.02
CA ALA A 162 7.66 -30.36 24.33
C ALA A 162 8.01 -29.94 22.90
N LEU A 163 7.05 -29.36 22.16
CA LEU A 163 7.27 -28.79 20.82
C LEU A 163 8.26 -27.62 20.85
N ASP A 164 8.13 -26.72 21.81
CA ASP A 164 9.09 -25.62 22.01
C ASP A 164 10.52 -26.15 22.18
N ARG A 165 10.71 -27.10 23.12
CA ARG A 165 12.02 -27.72 23.35
C ARG A 165 12.57 -28.42 22.11
N LEU A 166 11.71 -29.02 21.30
CA LEU A 166 12.11 -29.63 20.03
C LEU A 166 12.64 -28.58 19.04
N GLY A 167 11.94 -27.45 18.90
CA GLY A 167 12.32 -26.35 18.00
C GLY A 167 13.54 -25.54 18.44
N GLN A 168 13.80 -25.48 19.76
CA GLN A 168 15.04 -24.92 20.29
C GLN A 168 16.27 -25.71 19.81
N ASN A 169 16.17 -27.04 19.79
CA ASN A 169 17.28 -27.93 19.45
C ASN A 169 17.41 -28.21 17.94
N HIS A 170 16.37 -27.95 17.14
CA HIS A 170 16.35 -28.28 15.71
C HIS A 170 15.76 -27.13 14.88
N SER A 171 16.64 -26.28 14.33
CA SER A 171 16.23 -25.08 13.59
C SER A 171 15.39 -25.38 12.34
N GLY A 172 15.68 -26.48 11.63
CA GLY A 172 14.97 -26.88 10.42
C GLY A 172 13.48 -27.17 10.60
N HIS A 173 13.00 -27.32 11.84
CA HIS A 173 11.59 -27.63 12.09
C HIS A 173 10.80 -26.51 12.79
N ARG A 174 11.43 -25.36 13.06
CA ARG A 174 10.77 -24.24 13.73
C ARG A 174 9.50 -23.78 13.01
N GLN A 175 9.51 -23.77 11.68
CA GLN A 175 8.33 -23.46 10.87
C GLN A 175 7.21 -24.50 11.05
N VAL A 176 7.53 -25.79 11.06
CA VAL A 176 6.53 -26.86 11.25
C VAL A 176 5.90 -26.75 12.64
N ILE A 177 6.69 -26.44 13.67
CA ILE A 177 6.19 -26.23 15.03
C ILE A 177 5.28 -25.01 15.11
N ALA A 178 5.69 -23.89 14.51
CA ALA A 178 4.86 -22.69 14.44
C ALA A 178 3.55 -22.95 13.68
N ASP A 179 3.60 -23.73 12.59
CA ASP A 179 2.41 -24.13 11.81
C ASP A 179 1.45 -24.98 12.66
N ILE A 180 1.97 -25.87 13.53
CA ILE A 180 1.15 -26.66 14.48
C ILE A 180 0.49 -25.74 15.52
N TRP A 181 1.23 -24.80 16.12
CA TRP A 181 0.66 -23.83 17.06
C TRP A 181 -0.41 -22.95 16.41
N CYS A 182 -0.16 -22.47 15.19
CA CYS A 182 -1.13 -21.70 14.42
C CYS A 182 -2.38 -22.52 14.07
N ALA A 183 -2.21 -23.80 13.69
CA ALA A 183 -3.33 -24.70 13.41
C ALA A 183 -4.20 -24.95 14.64
N TYR A 184 -3.60 -25.04 15.83
CA TYR A 184 -4.32 -25.12 17.10
C TYR A 184 -5.10 -23.84 17.40
N LEU A 185 -4.46 -22.67 17.26
CA LEU A 185 -5.09 -21.36 17.49
C LEU A 185 -6.26 -21.09 16.53
N ARG A 186 -6.23 -21.64 15.31
CA ARG A 186 -7.33 -21.57 14.33
C ARG A 186 -8.53 -22.45 14.65
N GLN A 187 -8.44 -23.39 15.60
CA GLN A 187 -9.60 -24.18 16.00
C GLN A 187 -10.68 -23.28 16.62
N PRO A 188 -11.98 -23.57 16.42
CA PRO A 188 -13.07 -22.80 17.00
C PRO A 188 -12.89 -22.58 18.51
N PHE A 189 -13.08 -21.35 18.96
CA PHE A 189 -12.89 -20.97 20.36
C PHE A 189 -13.91 -19.90 20.75
N THR A 190 -14.44 -20.03 21.96
CA THR A 190 -15.27 -19.02 22.61
C THR A 190 -14.54 -18.57 23.87
N PRO A 191 -14.07 -17.32 23.94
CA PRO A 191 -13.38 -16.81 25.11
C PRO A 191 -14.21 -16.91 26.40
N PRO A 192 -13.58 -17.04 27.57
CA PRO A 192 -14.25 -16.92 28.87
C PRO A 192 -15.00 -15.59 29.00
N ARG A 193 -16.09 -15.55 29.77
CA ARG A 193 -16.96 -14.37 29.93
C ARG A 193 -16.18 -13.15 30.42
N ARG A 194 -15.17 -13.34 31.29
CA ARG A 194 -14.34 -12.26 31.84
C ARG A 194 -13.58 -11.45 30.78
N VAL A 195 -13.33 -12.03 29.60
CA VAL A 195 -12.62 -11.36 28.49
C VAL A 195 -13.44 -10.20 27.91
N PHE A 196 -14.77 -10.27 28.00
CA PHE A 196 -15.67 -9.25 27.44
C PHE A 196 -15.93 -8.06 28.39
N GLY A 197 -15.29 -8.02 29.56
CA GLY A 197 -15.54 -7.03 30.62
C GLY A 197 -16.91 -7.17 31.28
N GLU A 198 -17.06 -6.67 32.51
CA GLU A 198 -18.34 -6.62 33.23
C GLU A 198 -19.32 -5.64 32.55
N THR A 199 -19.94 -6.04 31.45
CA THR A 199 -21.10 -5.34 30.85
C THR A 199 -22.28 -6.28 30.60
N ALA A 200 -22.36 -7.37 31.36
CA ALA A 200 -23.62 -8.07 31.59
C ALA A 200 -24.28 -7.47 32.83
N ASP A 201 -24.91 -6.30 32.66
CA ASP A 201 -25.94 -5.84 33.59
C ASP A 201 -26.91 -7.01 33.79
N THR A 202 -26.96 -7.50 35.02
CA THR A 202 -27.82 -8.58 35.46
C THR A 202 -29.26 -8.18 35.16
N GLY A 203 -29.77 -8.66 34.03
CA GLY A 203 -31.18 -8.58 33.68
C GLY A 203 -31.99 -9.21 34.81
N SER A 204 -32.51 -8.35 35.68
CA SER A 204 -33.48 -8.66 36.71
C SER A 204 -34.82 -8.98 36.04
N GLY A 205 -34.89 -10.14 35.42
CA GLY A 205 -36.14 -10.80 35.05
C GLY A 205 -36.79 -11.46 36.28
N PRO A 206 -38.12 -11.62 36.29
CA PRO A 206 -38.87 -12.01 37.49
C PRO A 206 -38.49 -13.42 37.94
N ILE A 207 -38.21 -13.54 39.25
CA ILE A 207 -37.91 -14.78 39.95
C ILE A 207 -39.19 -15.61 40.02
N ASP A 208 -39.40 -16.48 39.04
CA ASP A 208 -40.31 -17.63 39.15
C ASP A 208 -39.76 -18.82 38.34
N SER A 209 -38.98 -19.67 39.00
CA SER A 209 -38.93 -21.12 38.77
C SER A 209 -37.83 -21.80 39.62
N THR A 210 -38.26 -22.83 40.34
CA THR A 210 -37.52 -23.90 41.06
C THR A 210 -35.99 -23.77 41.19
N VAL A 211 -35.54 -23.70 42.46
CA VAL A 211 -34.13 -23.64 42.91
C VAL A 211 -33.23 -24.74 42.31
N ASP A 212 -33.76 -25.91 41.97
CA ASP A 212 -33.00 -27.01 41.34
C ASP A 212 -32.55 -26.71 39.90
N ALA A 213 -33.37 -26.00 39.11
CA ALA A 213 -33.03 -25.62 37.74
C ALA A 213 -31.96 -24.52 37.70
N TYR A 214 -31.99 -23.59 38.67
CA TYR A 214 -30.94 -22.59 38.85
C TYR A 214 -29.62 -23.22 39.33
N LEU A 215 -29.67 -24.19 40.25
CA LEU A 215 -28.46 -24.89 40.72
C LEU A 215 -27.82 -25.73 39.61
N THR A 216 -28.60 -26.53 38.88
CA THR A 216 -28.07 -27.33 37.75
C THR A 216 -27.57 -26.47 36.60
N ALA A 217 -28.33 -25.45 36.19
CA ALA A 217 -27.86 -24.49 35.18
C ALA A 217 -26.62 -23.72 35.65
N SER A 218 -26.52 -23.36 36.94
CA SER A 218 -25.33 -22.69 37.49
C SER A 218 -24.08 -23.59 37.52
N VAL A 219 -24.24 -24.90 37.75
CA VAL A 219 -23.15 -25.87 37.78
C VAL A 219 -22.70 -26.22 36.36
N GLU A 220 -23.63 -26.41 35.43
CA GLU A 220 -23.32 -26.62 34.00
C GLU A 220 -22.65 -25.39 33.38
N ASP A 221 -23.13 -24.18 33.72
CA ASP A 221 -22.48 -22.93 33.33
C ASP A 221 -21.07 -22.81 33.95
N HIS A 222 -20.88 -23.21 35.21
CA HIS A 222 -19.56 -23.17 35.86
C HIS A 222 -18.58 -24.16 35.22
N ALA A 223 -19.00 -25.40 34.96
CA ALA A 223 -18.15 -26.42 34.36
C ALA A 223 -17.78 -26.07 32.90
N ALA A 224 -18.73 -25.51 32.15
CA ALA A 224 -18.46 -24.99 30.81
C ALA A 224 -17.50 -23.79 30.86
N GLU A 225 -17.66 -22.89 31.84
CA GLU A 225 -16.76 -21.75 32.03
C GLU A 225 -15.36 -22.19 32.45
N GLU A 226 -15.22 -23.12 33.39
CA GLU A 226 -13.93 -23.71 33.78
C GLU A 226 -13.23 -24.36 32.58
N THR A 227 -13.98 -25.06 31.71
CA THR A 227 -13.44 -25.62 30.46
C THR A 227 -12.95 -24.53 29.51
N ARG A 228 -13.68 -23.41 29.39
CA ARG A 228 -13.25 -22.25 28.59
C ARG A 228 -12.00 -21.59 29.18
N GLU A 229 -11.91 -21.47 30.50
CA GLU A 229 -10.74 -20.92 31.19
C GLU A 229 -9.50 -21.79 30.99
N GLN A 230 -9.65 -23.11 31.13
CA GLN A 230 -8.59 -24.06 30.85
C GLN A 230 -8.12 -23.98 29.40
N GLU A 231 -9.04 -23.91 28.43
CA GLU A 231 -8.69 -23.75 27.01
C GLU A 231 -8.03 -22.40 26.71
N TYR A 232 -8.50 -21.33 27.37
CA TYR A 232 -7.88 -20.01 27.32
C TYR A 232 -6.43 -20.06 27.79
N GLU A 233 -6.11 -20.76 28.89
CA GLU A 233 -4.73 -20.89 29.38
C GLU A 233 -3.79 -21.59 28.39
N VAL A 234 -4.27 -22.64 27.71
CA VAL A 234 -3.50 -23.34 26.66
C VAL A 234 -3.23 -22.41 25.48
N ARG A 235 -4.25 -21.70 24.99
CA ARG A 235 -4.14 -20.78 23.86
C ARG A 235 -3.27 -19.58 24.18
N ALA A 236 -3.43 -18.99 25.36
CA ALA A 236 -2.57 -17.93 25.85
C ALA A 236 -1.11 -18.39 25.94
N THR A 237 -0.86 -19.65 26.30
CA THR A 237 0.50 -20.22 26.28
C THR A 237 1.03 -20.36 24.86
N ALA A 238 0.23 -20.83 23.90
CA ALA A 238 0.63 -20.90 22.50
C ALA A 238 0.95 -19.51 21.91
N GLN A 239 0.14 -18.48 22.22
CA GLN A 239 0.39 -17.08 21.83
C GLN A 239 1.72 -16.57 22.42
N ARG A 240 1.97 -16.80 23.71
CA ARG A 240 3.24 -16.40 24.37
C ARG A 240 4.46 -17.10 23.78
N LEU A 241 4.34 -18.38 23.44
CA LEU A 241 5.44 -19.12 22.78
C LEU A 241 5.73 -18.54 21.40
N LEU A 242 4.70 -18.24 20.59
CA LEU A 242 4.87 -17.56 19.31
C LEU A 242 5.53 -16.19 19.49
N GLN A 243 5.00 -15.32 20.36
CA GLN A 243 5.57 -14.00 20.66
C GLN A 243 7.05 -14.09 21.01
N ARG A 244 7.41 -14.93 21.99
CA ARG A 244 8.79 -15.10 22.46
C ARG A 244 9.76 -15.46 21.33
N HIS A 245 9.32 -16.31 20.40
CA HIS A 245 10.16 -16.74 19.28
C HIS A 245 10.21 -15.74 18.13
N LEU A 246 9.30 -14.76 18.09
CA LEU A 246 9.32 -13.68 17.11
C LEU A 246 10.08 -12.44 17.59
N THR A 247 10.35 -12.31 18.88
CA THR A 247 11.16 -11.20 19.41
C THR A 247 12.65 -11.44 19.11
N ASP A 248 13.30 -10.53 18.37
CA ASP A 248 14.75 -10.56 18.18
C ASP A 248 15.45 -9.80 19.32
N PRO A 249 16.17 -10.48 20.23
CA PRO A 249 16.83 -9.85 21.37
C PRO A 249 17.91 -8.83 20.96
N ARG A 250 18.39 -8.82 19.71
CA ARG A 250 19.41 -7.85 19.25
C ARG A 250 18.87 -6.41 19.18
N ASP A 251 17.57 -6.21 19.00
CA ASP A 251 16.98 -4.86 19.04
C ASP A 251 17.00 -4.26 20.44
N THR A 252 16.85 -5.07 21.48
CA THR A 252 17.01 -4.63 22.87
C THR A 252 18.48 -4.46 23.28
N ALA A 253 19.39 -5.20 22.63
CA ALA A 253 20.84 -5.10 22.86
C ALA A 253 21.48 -3.89 22.17
N ALA A 254 20.88 -3.34 21.11
CA ALA A 254 21.35 -2.12 20.44
C ALA A 254 21.36 -0.86 21.34
N CYS A 255 20.72 -0.93 22.51
CA CYS A 255 20.79 0.09 23.56
C CYS A 255 21.91 -0.15 24.59
N ARG A 256 22.75 -1.17 24.41
CA ARG A 256 23.90 -1.53 25.27
C ARG A 256 25.19 -1.50 24.45
N ASP A 257 26.31 -1.16 25.09
CA ASP A 257 27.64 -1.11 24.46
C ASP A 257 28.23 -2.50 24.09
N ASP A 258 27.46 -3.58 24.26
CA ASP A 258 27.88 -4.94 23.93
C ASP A 258 27.58 -5.29 22.46
N PRO A 259 28.50 -5.94 21.74
CA PRO A 259 28.24 -6.40 20.38
C PRO A 259 27.09 -7.41 20.37
N PRO A 260 26.11 -7.28 19.45
CA PRO A 260 24.97 -8.19 19.42
C PRO A 260 25.44 -9.63 19.12
N PRO A 261 24.87 -10.65 19.77
CA PRO A 261 25.22 -12.04 19.50
C PRO A 261 24.94 -12.41 18.03
N GLU A 262 25.84 -13.18 17.41
CA GLU A 262 25.73 -13.59 15.99
C GLU A 262 24.44 -14.38 15.71
N GLU A 263 24.03 -15.25 16.64
CA GLU A 263 22.73 -15.92 16.64
C GLU A 263 21.94 -15.56 17.90
N PRO A 264 20.82 -14.83 17.78
CA PRO A 264 19.96 -14.52 18.92
C PRO A 264 19.34 -15.80 19.50
N ALA A 265 19.79 -16.20 20.69
CA ALA A 265 19.19 -17.32 21.42
C ALA A 265 17.69 -17.03 21.67
N GLY A 266 16.83 -17.96 21.24
CA GLY A 266 15.38 -17.86 21.41
C GLY A 266 14.61 -17.27 20.23
N TYR A 267 15.24 -16.53 19.31
CA TYR A 267 14.57 -16.01 18.11
C TYR A 267 14.50 -17.06 17.00
N TRP A 268 13.33 -17.21 16.39
CA TRP A 268 13.07 -18.13 15.28
C TRP A 268 12.84 -17.34 14.00
N ARG A 269 13.71 -17.55 13.01
CA ARG A 269 13.48 -17.09 11.64
C ARG A 269 12.44 -17.98 10.98
N LEU A 270 11.18 -17.54 11.02
CA LEU A 270 10.06 -18.20 10.37
C LEU A 270 9.86 -17.64 8.96
N ASP A 271 9.25 -18.44 8.09
CA ASP A 271 8.88 -18.05 6.73
C ASP A 271 7.47 -17.44 6.69
N ARG A 272 6.54 -17.93 7.52
CA ARG A 272 5.15 -17.45 7.58
C ARG A 272 4.44 -17.73 8.91
N ILE A 273 3.34 -17.01 9.16
CA ILE A 273 2.37 -17.23 10.23
C ILE A 273 0.96 -17.22 9.65
N GLU A 274 0.19 -18.27 9.93
CA GLU A 274 -1.14 -18.53 9.34
C GLU A 274 -2.22 -18.58 10.43
N LEU A 275 -2.76 -17.41 10.79
CA LEU A 275 -3.76 -17.23 11.84
C LEU A 275 -5.13 -16.82 11.31
N ARG A 276 -5.37 -17.04 10.01
CA ARG A 276 -6.64 -16.79 9.32
C ARG A 276 -7.81 -17.43 10.07
N GLY A 277 -8.80 -16.61 10.44
CA GLY A 277 -10.01 -17.07 11.13
C GLY A 277 -9.82 -17.48 12.58
N ALA A 278 -8.62 -17.30 13.15
CA ALA A 278 -8.37 -17.59 14.56
C ALA A 278 -9.14 -16.63 15.48
N THR A 279 -9.30 -17.04 16.74
CA THR A 279 -9.74 -16.15 17.83
C THR A 279 -8.57 -15.99 18.80
N LEU A 280 -8.04 -14.78 18.86
CA LEU A 280 -6.88 -14.39 19.66
C LEU A 280 -7.36 -13.49 20.81
N VAL A 281 -6.74 -13.66 21.98
CA VAL A 281 -7.12 -12.91 23.19
C VAL A 281 -5.88 -12.30 23.80
N ASP A 282 -5.93 -10.99 24.09
CA ASP A 282 -4.84 -10.18 24.65
C ASP A 282 -3.50 -10.42 23.92
N VAL A 283 -3.55 -10.40 22.58
CA VAL A 283 -2.37 -10.73 21.78
C VAL A 283 -1.36 -9.59 21.84
N ASP A 284 -0.14 -9.92 22.24
CA ASP A 284 0.97 -8.98 22.23
C ASP A 284 2.05 -9.48 21.28
N LEU A 285 2.23 -8.75 20.18
CA LEU A 285 3.29 -8.92 19.19
C LEU A 285 4.11 -7.64 19.08
N SER A 286 4.15 -6.83 20.13
CA SER A 286 5.01 -5.65 20.21
C SER A 286 6.48 -6.05 20.07
N ASP A 287 7.26 -5.22 19.38
CA ASP A 287 8.69 -5.44 19.12
C ASP A 287 9.04 -6.79 18.42
N CYS A 288 8.03 -7.50 17.88
CA CYS A 288 8.22 -8.78 17.20
C CYS A 288 8.60 -8.60 15.72
N HIS A 289 9.36 -9.54 15.18
CA HIS A 289 9.68 -9.65 13.75
C HIS A 289 8.81 -10.72 13.12
N LEU A 290 7.73 -10.30 12.49
CA LEU A 290 6.81 -11.17 11.80
C LEU A 290 7.28 -11.37 10.36
N PRO A 291 7.23 -12.60 9.83
CA PRO A 291 7.54 -12.86 8.43
C PRO A 291 6.32 -12.49 7.55
N GLU A 292 5.90 -13.34 6.60
CA GLU A 292 4.55 -13.21 6.03
C GLU A 292 3.50 -13.61 7.09
N ALA A 293 2.47 -12.79 7.29
CA ALA A 293 1.47 -13.01 8.33
C ALA A 293 0.04 -12.83 7.79
N ASP A 294 -0.78 -13.88 7.94
CA ASP A 294 -2.18 -13.88 7.56
C ASP A 294 -3.10 -13.92 8.79
N PHE A 295 -3.76 -12.80 9.05
CA PHE A 295 -4.82 -12.57 10.05
C PHE A 295 -6.18 -12.31 9.40
N THR A 296 -6.38 -12.76 8.15
CA THR A 296 -7.64 -12.58 7.42
C THR A 296 -8.79 -13.19 8.22
N ARG A 297 -9.88 -12.44 8.44
CA ARG A 297 -11.05 -12.88 9.24
C ARG A 297 -10.72 -13.30 10.68
N THR A 298 -9.57 -12.93 11.22
CA THR A 298 -9.22 -13.19 12.61
C THR A 298 -10.05 -12.30 13.54
N ARG A 299 -10.44 -12.85 14.69
CA ARG A 299 -11.11 -12.11 15.78
C ARG A 299 -10.10 -11.88 16.88
N PHE A 300 -9.89 -10.62 17.21
CA PHE A 300 -9.05 -10.18 18.30
C PHE A 300 -9.95 -9.68 19.43
N HIS A 301 -9.79 -10.28 20.61
CA HIS A 301 -10.45 -9.88 21.84
C HIS A 301 -9.43 -9.41 22.87
N GLY A 302 -9.82 -8.46 23.71
CA GLY A 302 -8.90 -7.72 24.57
C GLY A 302 -7.90 -6.87 23.76
N ASP A 303 -6.99 -6.23 24.49
CA ASP A 303 -5.99 -5.34 23.92
C ASP A 303 -5.12 -6.09 22.90
N SER A 304 -5.02 -5.57 21.69
CA SER A 304 -4.23 -6.16 20.61
C SER A 304 -3.05 -5.27 20.25
N ARG A 305 -1.84 -5.72 20.59
CA ARG A 305 -0.64 -4.88 20.51
C ARG A 305 0.33 -5.37 19.45
N PHE A 306 0.68 -4.46 18.55
CA PHE A 306 1.67 -4.59 17.47
C PHE A 306 2.64 -3.41 17.49
N VAL A 307 2.81 -2.77 18.65
CA VAL A 307 3.62 -1.56 18.80
C VAL A 307 5.06 -1.87 18.40
N ALA A 308 5.62 -1.06 17.49
CA ALA A 308 6.97 -1.27 16.95
C ALA A 308 7.23 -2.66 16.32
N ALA A 309 6.18 -3.43 16.02
CA ALA A 309 6.33 -4.72 15.35
C ALA A 309 6.81 -4.52 13.91
N ARG A 310 7.58 -5.47 13.39
CA ARG A 310 8.19 -5.43 12.05
C ARG A 310 7.69 -6.59 11.23
N PHE A 311 6.91 -6.30 10.19
CA PHE A 311 6.43 -7.29 9.23
C PHE A 311 7.37 -7.30 8.03
N ALA A 312 8.22 -8.32 7.93
CA ALA A 312 9.17 -8.50 6.84
C ALA A 312 8.49 -8.92 5.53
N GLY A 313 7.37 -9.64 5.61
CA GLY A 313 6.57 -10.09 4.48
C GLY A 313 5.25 -9.35 4.32
N ALA A 314 4.34 -9.91 3.52
CA ALA A 314 2.98 -9.39 3.41
C ALA A 314 2.22 -9.58 4.75
N ALA A 315 1.41 -8.59 5.12
CA ALA A 315 0.59 -8.64 6.34
C ALA A 315 -0.88 -8.44 5.97
N ARG A 316 -1.72 -9.46 6.18
CA ARG A 316 -3.14 -9.45 5.79
C ARG A 316 -4.03 -9.46 7.02
N PHE A 317 -4.78 -8.40 7.23
CA PHE A 317 -5.82 -8.25 8.26
C PHE A 317 -7.21 -8.16 7.64
N ASP A 318 -7.37 -8.50 6.36
CA ASP A 318 -8.61 -8.30 5.63
C ASP A 318 -9.81 -8.97 6.33
N ARG A 319 -10.86 -8.18 6.58
CA ARG A 319 -12.07 -8.60 7.31
C ARG A 319 -11.81 -9.13 8.72
N ALA A 320 -10.69 -8.78 9.34
CA ALA A 320 -10.47 -9.02 10.76
C ALA A 320 -11.40 -8.14 11.62
N LEU A 321 -11.58 -8.54 12.88
CA LEU A 321 -12.34 -7.83 13.89
C LEU A 321 -11.43 -7.61 15.10
N PHE A 322 -11.21 -6.35 15.46
CA PHE A 322 -10.63 -5.92 16.74
C PHE A 322 -11.78 -5.42 17.60
N ALA A 323 -12.13 -6.19 18.63
CA ALA A 323 -13.28 -5.89 19.49
C ALA A 323 -12.95 -4.80 20.54
N GLU A 324 -11.69 -4.68 20.92
CA GLU A 324 -11.14 -3.68 21.84
C GLU A 324 -9.93 -2.97 21.19
N ASP A 325 -9.13 -2.23 21.97
CA ASP A 325 -8.03 -1.40 21.49
C ASP A 325 -7.02 -2.16 20.61
N ALA A 326 -6.70 -1.57 19.46
CA ALA A 326 -5.74 -2.11 18.50
C ALA A 326 -4.58 -1.15 18.25
N GLU A 327 -3.38 -1.51 18.70
CA GLU A 327 -2.22 -0.63 18.74
C GLU A 327 -1.12 -1.07 17.76
N PHE A 328 -0.97 -0.33 16.66
CA PHE A 328 0.07 -0.49 15.63
C PHE A 328 1.10 0.64 15.65
N GLY A 329 1.12 1.45 16.72
CA GLY A 329 2.01 2.61 16.81
C GLY A 329 3.47 2.25 16.54
N ARG A 330 4.12 3.01 15.64
CA ARG A 330 5.51 2.80 15.18
C ARG A 330 5.81 1.42 14.56
N ALA A 331 4.79 0.63 14.23
CA ALA A 331 4.98 -0.62 13.50
C ALA A 331 5.54 -0.34 12.10
N ARG A 332 6.26 -1.31 11.53
CA ARG A 332 6.81 -1.22 10.17
C ARG A 332 6.39 -2.40 9.33
N PHE A 333 5.81 -2.12 8.17
CA PHE A 333 5.36 -3.09 7.19
C PHE A 333 6.22 -3.01 5.93
N ALA A 334 7.13 -3.97 5.78
CA ALA A 334 8.03 -4.06 4.62
C ALA A 334 7.35 -4.65 3.37
N GLY A 335 6.27 -5.43 3.55
CA GLY A 335 5.46 -6.02 2.49
C GLY A 335 4.11 -5.33 2.28
N VAL A 336 3.37 -5.81 1.27
CA VAL A 336 2.00 -5.33 0.98
C VAL A 336 1.11 -5.59 2.20
N THR A 337 0.36 -4.57 2.60
CA THR A 337 -0.49 -4.64 3.80
C THR A 337 -1.96 -4.41 3.47
N GLY A 338 -2.81 -5.31 3.96
CA GLY A 338 -4.26 -5.26 3.74
C GLY A 338 -5.02 -5.16 5.05
N PHE A 339 -5.88 -4.15 5.18
CA PHE A 339 -6.89 -3.97 6.22
C PHE A 339 -8.29 -3.88 5.60
N ARG A 340 -8.50 -4.45 4.40
CA ARG A 340 -9.75 -4.25 3.66
C ARG A 340 -10.93 -4.86 4.40
N GLY A 341 -11.95 -4.05 4.69
CA GLY A 341 -13.15 -4.52 5.41
C GLY A 341 -12.89 -4.90 6.87
N THR A 342 -11.74 -4.52 7.44
CA THR A 342 -11.43 -4.71 8.86
C THR A 342 -12.36 -3.85 9.71
N ARG A 343 -12.72 -4.34 10.89
CA ARG A 343 -13.50 -3.59 11.87
C ARG A 343 -12.68 -3.39 13.13
N PHE A 344 -12.58 -2.13 13.55
CA PHE A 344 -12.05 -1.72 14.84
C PHE A 344 -13.24 -1.17 15.64
N GLU A 345 -13.70 -1.91 16.63
CA GLU A 345 -14.87 -1.55 17.44
C GLU A 345 -14.52 -0.60 18.60
N ASP A 346 -13.23 -0.47 18.93
CA ASP A 346 -12.67 0.54 19.83
C ASP A 346 -11.50 1.30 19.17
N ALA A 347 -10.64 1.97 19.94
CA ALA A 347 -9.56 2.80 19.43
C ALA A 347 -8.55 2.02 18.59
N ALA A 348 -8.13 2.61 17.47
CA ALA A 348 -7.16 2.03 16.55
C ALA A 348 -5.97 2.99 16.34
N GLY A 349 -4.83 2.67 16.95
CA GLY A 349 -3.61 3.46 16.93
C GLY A 349 -2.67 3.05 15.80
N PHE A 350 -2.41 3.94 14.84
CA PHE A 350 -1.43 3.81 13.75
C PHE A 350 -0.37 4.91 13.78
N ALA A 351 -0.22 5.61 14.91
CA ALA A 351 0.65 6.77 14.99
C ALA A 351 2.11 6.38 14.70
N GLY A 352 2.74 7.08 13.76
CA GLY A 352 4.13 6.82 13.35
C GLY A 352 4.37 5.48 12.64
N VAL A 353 3.32 4.79 12.18
CA VAL A 353 3.46 3.54 11.41
C VAL A 353 4.17 3.80 10.07
N GLU A 354 4.98 2.85 9.60
CA GLU A 354 5.64 2.91 8.30
C GLU A 354 5.16 1.78 7.38
N PHE A 355 4.58 2.13 6.22
CA PHE A 355 4.25 1.19 5.14
C PHE A 355 5.21 1.39 3.96
N ASP A 356 6.12 0.44 3.76
CA ASP A 356 7.13 0.51 2.68
C ASP A 356 6.56 0.11 1.32
N ARG A 357 5.45 -0.62 1.32
CA ARG A 357 4.70 -1.11 0.15
C ARG A 357 3.26 -0.61 0.17
N GLU A 358 2.47 -1.11 -0.77
CA GLU A 358 1.07 -0.76 -0.93
C GLU A 358 0.27 -1.10 0.35
N ALA A 359 -0.55 -0.17 0.83
CA ALA A 359 -1.36 -0.33 2.05
C ALA A 359 -2.84 -0.01 1.77
N GLY A 360 -3.72 -0.98 2.00
CA GLY A 360 -5.15 -0.85 1.70
C GLY A 360 -6.04 -0.93 2.92
N PHE A 361 -6.83 0.11 3.16
CA PHE A 361 -7.86 0.26 4.20
C PHE A 361 -9.26 0.39 3.60
N GLY A 362 -9.44 0.01 2.34
CA GLY A 362 -10.73 0.11 1.67
C GLY A 362 -11.82 -0.67 2.40
N ASP A 363 -13.03 -0.11 2.49
CA ASP A 363 -14.16 -0.67 3.25
C ASP A 363 -13.89 -0.90 4.76
N ALA A 364 -12.76 -0.45 5.32
CA ALA A 364 -12.47 -0.58 6.75
C ALA A 364 -13.39 0.32 7.59
N ARG A 365 -13.72 -0.12 8.81
CA ARG A 365 -14.56 0.64 9.74
C ARG A 365 -13.84 0.85 11.07
N PHE A 366 -13.84 2.09 11.53
CA PHE A 366 -13.30 2.55 12.81
C PHE A 366 -14.46 3.12 13.61
N ALA A 367 -14.87 2.44 14.68
CA ALA A 367 -15.99 2.84 15.52
C ALA A 367 -15.64 4.05 16.39
N GLU A 368 -14.44 4.05 16.97
CA GLU A 368 -13.94 5.10 17.86
C GLU A 368 -12.77 5.86 17.19
N HIS A 369 -11.78 6.31 17.98
CA HIS A 369 -10.65 7.09 17.49
C HIS A 369 -9.73 6.27 16.58
N ALA A 370 -9.42 6.81 15.39
CA ALA A 370 -8.46 6.24 14.44
C ALA A 370 -7.26 7.18 14.26
N GLY A 371 -6.13 6.85 14.86
CA GLY A 371 -4.95 7.71 14.93
C GLY A 371 -3.86 7.33 13.93
N PHE A 372 -3.77 8.00 12.78
CA PHE A 372 -2.71 7.87 11.78
C PHE A 372 -1.64 8.97 11.86
N GLY A 373 -1.64 9.80 12.91
CA GLY A 373 -0.71 10.92 13.06
C GLY A 373 0.75 10.51 12.83
N LYS A 374 1.47 11.26 11.98
CA LYS A 374 2.87 10.99 11.60
C LYS A 374 3.12 9.63 10.92
N ALA A 375 2.07 8.95 10.46
CA ALA A 375 2.24 7.74 9.65
C ALA A 375 2.94 8.05 8.32
N ARG A 376 3.60 7.03 7.75
CA ARG A 376 4.32 7.15 6.48
C ARG A 376 3.89 6.05 5.50
N PHE A 377 3.32 6.47 4.38
CA PHE A 377 2.94 5.62 3.25
C PHE A 377 3.90 5.85 2.08
N THR A 378 4.84 4.93 1.87
CA THR A 378 5.89 5.05 0.85
C THR A 378 5.39 4.72 -0.56
N ARG A 379 4.39 3.85 -0.67
CA ARG A 379 3.73 3.48 -1.94
C ARG A 379 2.27 3.94 -1.96
N GLU A 380 1.51 3.45 -2.93
CA GLU A 380 0.10 3.79 -3.08
C GLU A 380 -0.69 3.33 -1.85
N SER A 381 -1.65 4.15 -1.44
CA SER A 381 -2.54 3.87 -0.31
C SER A 381 -4.01 4.06 -0.71
N GLU A 382 -4.89 3.27 -0.11
CA GLU A 382 -6.33 3.28 -0.42
C GLU A 382 -7.14 3.27 0.88
N PHE A 383 -8.06 4.22 1.00
CA PHE A 383 -9.09 4.34 2.04
C PHE A 383 -10.48 4.46 1.40
N ASP A 384 -10.64 3.94 0.18
CA ASP A 384 -11.90 4.03 -0.57
C ASP A 384 -13.02 3.33 0.21
N ARG A 385 -14.15 4.03 0.40
CA ARG A 385 -15.29 3.58 1.23
C ARG A 385 -14.93 3.23 2.68
N ALA A 386 -13.80 3.72 3.20
CA ALA A 386 -13.51 3.61 4.63
C ALA A 386 -14.51 4.44 5.44
N TRP A 387 -14.83 3.97 6.65
CA TRP A 387 -15.83 4.56 7.53
C TRP A 387 -15.22 4.86 8.89
N PHE A 388 -15.24 6.12 9.29
CA PHE A 388 -14.73 6.61 10.57
C PHE A 388 -15.91 7.19 11.35
N ASP A 389 -16.46 6.40 12.28
CA ASP A 389 -17.55 6.83 13.17
C ASP A 389 -17.03 7.86 14.19
N GLY A 390 -15.86 7.59 14.80
CA GLY A 390 -15.14 8.51 15.67
C GLY A 390 -14.17 9.46 14.96
N THR A 391 -13.29 10.10 15.73
CA THR A 391 -12.28 11.05 15.21
C THR A 391 -11.19 10.33 14.42
N ALA A 392 -10.91 10.79 13.21
CA ALA A 392 -9.81 10.30 12.37
C ALA A 392 -8.68 11.34 12.29
N ASP A 393 -7.52 11.00 12.85
CA ASP A 393 -6.35 11.88 12.87
C ASP A 393 -5.28 11.44 11.86
N PHE A 394 -5.06 12.22 10.82
CA PHE A 394 -3.99 12.11 9.83
C PHE A 394 -3.00 13.28 9.91
N ALA A 395 -2.94 14.01 11.03
CA ALA A 395 -2.04 15.14 11.19
C ALA A 395 -0.57 14.73 10.95
N GLU A 396 0.16 15.55 10.21
CA GLU A 396 1.58 15.30 9.86
C GLU A 396 1.84 13.95 9.15
N THR A 397 0.81 13.30 8.58
CA THR A 397 0.96 12.06 7.82
C THR A 397 1.64 12.30 6.47
N GLU A 398 2.51 11.39 6.05
CA GLU A 398 3.22 11.46 4.77
C GLU A 398 2.70 10.42 3.77
N PHE A 399 2.08 10.88 2.68
CA PHE A 399 1.67 10.06 1.54
C PHE A 399 2.60 10.31 0.34
N HIS A 400 3.60 9.47 0.14
CA HIS A 400 4.65 9.69 -0.88
C HIS A 400 4.16 9.44 -2.31
N ARG A 401 3.17 8.56 -2.48
CA ARG A 401 2.55 8.22 -3.78
C ARG A 401 1.04 8.49 -3.75
N ALA A 402 0.34 8.05 -4.79
CA ALA A 402 -1.08 8.33 -4.93
C ALA A 402 -1.86 7.75 -3.73
N CYS A 403 -2.80 8.55 -3.23
CA CYS A 403 -3.69 8.18 -2.12
C CYS A 403 -5.14 8.40 -2.54
N ARG A 404 -6.06 7.53 -2.12
CA ARG A 404 -7.48 7.64 -2.44
C ARG A 404 -8.34 7.49 -1.19
N PHE A 405 -9.34 8.35 -1.07
CA PHE A 405 -10.39 8.38 -0.04
C PHE A 405 -11.78 8.45 -0.71
N ASN A 406 -11.92 7.90 -1.92
CA ASN A 406 -13.16 8.03 -2.68
C ASN A 406 -14.30 7.36 -1.93
N ASP A 407 -15.46 8.02 -1.86
CA ASP A 407 -16.64 7.55 -1.14
C ASP A 407 -16.41 7.26 0.37
N ALA A 408 -15.30 7.74 0.95
CA ALA A 408 -15.04 7.60 2.38
C ALA A 408 -16.00 8.45 3.22
N GLN A 409 -16.23 8.02 4.45
CA GLN A 409 -17.19 8.61 5.38
C GLN A 409 -16.49 8.96 6.69
N PHE A 410 -16.27 10.25 6.93
CA PHE A 410 -15.75 10.76 8.20
C PHE A 410 -16.92 11.32 9.00
N VAL A 411 -17.55 10.51 9.84
CA VAL A 411 -18.69 10.94 10.67
C VAL A 411 -18.22 11.89 11.77
N GLY A 412 -17.15 11.50 12.48
CA GLY A 412 -16.43 12.36 13.42
C GLY A 412 -15.52 13.39 12.75
N ASP A 413 -14.72 14.07 13.56
CA ASP A 413 -13.74 15.05 13.08
C ASP A 413 -12.61 14.37 12.30
N ALA A 414 -12.14 15.02 11.24
CA ALA A 414 -11.09 14.53 10.36
C ALA A 414 -9.93 15.52 10.30
N GLY A 415 -8.81 15.18 10.94
CA GLY A 415 -7.60 16.00 10.98
C GLY A 415 -6.61 15.61 9.89
N PHE A 416 -6.27 16.53 8.99
CA PHE A 416 -5.20 16.43 7.99
C PHE A 416 -4.22 17.61 8.11
N GLY A 417 -4.20 18.27 9.27
CA GLY A 417 -3.33 19.42 9.54
C GLY A 417 -1.86 19.06 9.28
N LYS A 418 -1.17 19.88 8.50
CA LYS A 418 0.24 19.68 8.11
C LYS A 418 0.55 18.33 7.43
N ALA A 419 -0.46 17.58 6.98
CA ALA A 419 -0.24 16.37 6.21
C ALA A 419 0.41 16.69 4.87
N TRP A 420 1.27 15.78 4.38
CA TRP A 420 1.94 15.91 3.10
C TRP A 420 1.50 14.82 2.12
N PHE A 421 1.00 15.25 0.97
CA PHE A 421 0.64 14.41 -0.17
C PHE A 421 1.63 14.64 -1.32
N GLY A 422 2.66 13.80 -1.40
CA GLY A 422 3.65 13.81 -2.48
C GLY A 422 3.11 13.28 -3.82
N GLY A 423 2.09 12.41 -3.76
CA GLY A 423 1.34 11.92 -4.92
C GLY A 423 0.05 12.70 -5.19
N SER A 424 -0.73 12.23 -6.18
CA SER A 424 -2.09 12.77 -6.40
C SER A 424 -3.04 12.20 -5.36
N VAL A 425 -3.95 13.02 -4.84
CA VAL A 425 -4.95 12.59 -3.86
C VAL A 425 -6.38 12.82 -4.38
N ARG A 426 -7.28 11.90 -4.06
CA ARG A 426 -8.69 11.97 -4.42
C ARG A 426 -9.57 11.77 -3.19
N PHE A 427 -10.47 12.72 -2.99
CA PHE A 427 -11.59 12.73 -2.04
C PHE A 427 -12.89 12.88 -2.85
N GLU A 428 -13.01 12.18 -3.98
CA GLU A 428 -14.20 12.25 -4.82
C GLU A 428 -15.37 11.58 -4.08
N ASP A 429 -16.51 12.27 -4.02
CA ASP A 429 -17.72 11.77 -3.35
C ASP A 429 -17.55 11.45 -1.85
N THR A 430 -16.47 11.93 -1.21
CA THR A 430 -16.20 11.80 0.22
C THR A 430 -17.13 12.68 1.05
N ARG A 431 -17.55 12.20 2.23
CA ARG A 431 -18.32 12.98 3.21
C ARG A 431 -17.49 13.24 4.46
N PHE A 432 -17.50 14.49 4.91
CA PHE A 432 -17.00 14.96 6.19
C PHE A 432 -18.19 15.46 7.02
N GLY A 433 -18.71 14.60 7.89
CA GLY A 433 -19.78 14.88 8.85
C GLY A 433 -19.33 15.84 9.94
N GLY A 434 -18.16 15.59 10.54
CA GLY A 434 -17.50 16.46 11.51
C GLY A 434 -16.65 17.56 10.87
N ARG A 435 -15.84 18.22 11.69
CA ARG A 435 -14.88 19.24 11.24
C ARG A 435 -13.77 18.59 10.42
N ALA A 436 -13.43 19.19 9.28
CA ALA A 436 -12.36 18.72 8.40
C ALA A 436 -11.21 19.74 8.38
N GLU A 437 -10.05 19.38 8.91
CA GLU A 437 -8.92 20.28 9.08
C GLU A 437 -7.79 19.95 8.11
N PHE A 438 -7.52 20.84 7.15
CA PHE A 438 -6.42 20.75 6.18
C PHE A 438 -5.45 21.93 6.33
N HIS A 439 -5.39 22.58 7.50
CA HIS A 439 -4.54 23.75 7.71
C HIS A 439 -3.07 23.40 7.47
N GLU A 440 -2.35 24.25 6.75
CA GLU A 440 -0.95 24.05 6.37
C GLU A 440 -0.66 22.72 5.63
N ALA A 441 -1.67 21.99 5.17
CA ALA A 441 -1.48 20.75 4.42
C ALA A 441 -0.83 21.03 3.07
N ARG A 442 0.02 20.11 2.60
CA ARG A 442 0.78 20.26 1.35
C ARG A 442 0.43 19.17 0.36
N PHE A 443 -0.03 19.58 -0.83
CA PHE A 443 -0.39 18.70 -1.93
C PHE A 443 0.52 18.95 -3.13
N ASP A 444 1.51 18.11 -3.39
CA ASP A 444 2.52 18.36 -4.44
C ASP A 444 1.99 18.09 -5.86
N LYS A 445 0.97 17.26 -5.99
CA LYS A 445 0.34 16.89 -7.27
C LYS A 445 -1.15 17.25 -7.28
N SER A 446 -1.87 16.72 -8.26
CA SER A 446 -3.28 17.07 -8.45
C SER A 446 -4.14 16.54 -7.31
N THR A 447 -5.04 17.38 -6.84
CA THR A 447 -5.98 17.10 -5.74
C THR A 447 -7.40 17.26 -6.21
N ARG A 448 -8.29 16.33 -5.82
CA ARG A 448 -9.70 16.38 -6.19
C ARG A 448 -10.58 16.16 -4.97
N PHE A 449 -11.47 17.12 -4.73
CA PHE A 449 -12.59 17.08 -3.79
C PHE A 449 -13.93 17.14 -4.53
N SER A 450 -13.94 16.84 -5.84
CA SER A 450 -15.14 16.95 -6.67
C SER A 450 -16.29 16.14 -6.07
N ARG A 451 -17.46 16.77 -5.96
CA ARG A 451 -18.67 16.20 -5.31
C ARG A 451 -18.52 15.80 -3.83
N ALA A 452 -17.43 16.16 -3.17
CA ALA A 452 -17.29 15.98 -1.72
C ALA A 452 -18.32 16.81 -0.96
N ARG A 453 -18.65 16.38 0.25
CA ARG A 453 -19.59 17.04 1.16
C ARG A 453 -18.95 17.33 2.50
N PHE A 454 -18.83 18.60 2.86
CA PHE A 454 -18.38 19.07 4.15
C PHE A 454 -19.60 19.57 4.94
N GLU A 455 -20.08 18.75 5.86
CA GLU A 455 -21.22 19.07 6.71
C GLU A 455 -20.79 19.92 7.91
N GLY A 456 -19.64 19.61 8.51
CA GLY A 456 -18.93 20.47 9.46
C GLY A 456 -18.07 21.55 8.80
N ASP A 457 -17.34 22.30 9.63
CA ASP A 457 -16.41 23.34 9.17
C ASP A 457 -15.23 22.70 8.42
N ALA A 458 -14.86 23.26 7.26
CA ALA A 458 -13.73 22.82 6.44
C ALA A 458 -12.65 23.89 6.43
N VAL A 459 -11.45 23.57 6.94
CA VAL A 459 -10.38 24.55 7.16
C VAL A 459 -9.18 24.23 6.28
N PHE A 460 -8.99 24.94 5.18
CA PHE A 460 -7.84 24.84 4.27
C PHE A 460 -6.86 26.03 4.43
N ASP A 461 -6.93 26.74 5.54
CA ASP A 461 -6.11 27.93 5.77
C ASP A 461 -4.62 27.60 5.64
N GLU A 462 -3.89 28.42 4.89
CA GLU A 462 -2.46 28.26 4.58
C GLU A 462 -2.05 26.93 3.89
N ALA A 463 -3.02 26.13 3.42
CA ALA A 463 -2.73 24.93 2.64
C ALA A 463 -2.09 25.27 1.28
N ARG A 464 -1.33 24.33 0.72
CA ARG A 464 -0.59 24.52 -0.53
C ARG A 464 -0.92 23.43 -1.55
N PHE A 465 -1.48 23.83 -2.68
CA PHE A 465 -1.78 22.97 -3.83
C PHE A 465 -0.78 23.23 -4.96
N GLY A 466 0.13 22.28 -5.18
CA GLY A 466 1.26 22.32 -6.10
C GLY A 466 0.92 22.06 -7.58
N LYS A 467 -0.28 21.55 -7.86
CA LYS A 467 -0.84 21.37 -9.21
C LYS A 467 -2.32 21.73 -9.21
N THR A 468 -3.12 21.08 -10.06
CA THR A 468 -4.56 21.34 -10.15
C THR A 468 -5.27 20.93 -8.87
N ALA A 469 -6.09 21.83 -8.33
CA ALA A 469 -7.01 21.54 -7.24
C ALA A 469 -8.45 21.69 -7.74
N ARG A 470 -9.27 20.64 -7.61
CA ARG A 470 -10.68 20.66 -8.05
C ARG A 470 -11.61 20.48 -6.87
N PHE A 471 -12.51 21.44 -6.70
CA PHE A 471 -13.63 21.46 -5.75
C PHE A 471 -14.97 21.55 -6.52
N ASP A 472 -14.98 21.14 -7.79
CA ASP A 472 -16.15 21.23 -8.65
C ASP A 472 -17.29 20.40 -8.08
N MET A 473 -18.49 20.99 -8.01
CA MET A 473 -19.69 20.40 -7.42
C MET A 473 -19.54 19.99 -5.94
N THR A 474 -18.53 20.51 -5.23
CA THR A 474 -18.38 20.29 -3.78
C THR A 474 -19.45 21.06 -3.01
N TRP A 475 -19.87 20.50 -1.87
CA TRP A 475 -20.84 21.11 -0.98
C TRP A 475 -20.22 21.42 0.38
N PHE A 476 -20.26 22.68 0.80
CA PHE A 476 -19.84 23.15 2.12
C PHE A 476 -21.06 23.65 2.90
N SER A 477 -21.59 22.82 3.79
CA SER A 477 -22.67 23.22 4.69
C SER A 477 -22.13 24.03 5.88
N GLY A 478 -21.00 23.61 6.45
CA GLY A 478 -20.23 24.39 7.42
C GLY A 478 -19.41 25.51 6.76
N ARG A 479 -18.65 26.25 7.56
CA ARG A 479 -17.78 27.33 7.06
C ARG A 479 -16.62 26.73 6.28
N ALA A 480 -16.26 27.37 5.16
CA ALA A 480 -15.11 26.98 4.35
C ALA A 480 -13.99 28.04 4.44
N GLY A 481 -12.91 27.72 5.13
CA GLY A 481 -11.71 28.57 5.25
C GLY A 481 -10.69 28.24 4.18
N PHE A 482 -10.26 29.25 3.43
CA PHE A 482 -9.18 29.22 2.42
C PHE A 482 -8.25 30.43 2.59
N THR A 483 -8.14 30.96 3.81
CA THR A 483 -7.36 32.17 4.08
C THR A 483 -5.88 31.87 3.88
N GLY A 484 -5.20 32.69 3.09
CA GLY A 484 -3.76 32.50 2.80
C GLY A 484 -3.42 31.23 2.03
N VAL A 485 -4.41 30.51 1.47
CA VAL A 485 -4.17 29.29 0.72
C VAL A 485 -3.41 29.59 -0.58
N TRP A 486 -2.55 28.67 -1.03
CA TRP A 486 -1.77 28.81 -2.25
C TRP A 486 -2.15 27.76 -3.29
N PHE A 487 -2.74 28.17 -4.41
CA PHE A 487 -2.97 27.34 -5.58
C PHE A 487 -1.93 27.67 -6.65
N SER A 488 -0.96 26.78 -6.91
CA SER A 488 0.06 27.04 -7.94
C SER A 488 -0.39 26.63 -9.34
N GLY A 489 -1.42 25.80 -9.47
CA GLY A 489 -2.02 25.40 -10.74
C GLY A 489 -3.43 25.94 -10.91
N HIS A 490 -4.21 25.29 -11.78
CA HIS A 490 -5.63 25.58 -11.95
C HIS A 490 -6.43 25.24 -10.69
N ALA A 491 -7.28 26.16 -10.24
CA ALA A 491 -8.21 25.95 -9.14
C ALA A 491 -9.67 25.98 -9.65
N GLY A 492 -10.37 24.85 -9.53
CA GLY A 492 -11.77 24.71 -9.95
C GLY A 492 -12.71 24.71 -8.75
N PHE A 493 -13.76 25.52 -8.83
CA PHE A 493 -14.89 25.64 -7.92
C PHE A 493 -16.20 25.74 -8.72
N GLU A 494 -16.27 25.04 -9.87
CA GLU A 494 -17.44 25.10 -10.74
C GLU A 494 -18.64 24.44 -10.07
N ALA A 495 -19.78 25.13 -10.05
CA ALA A 495 -21.01 24.69 -9.37
C ALA A 495 -20.82 24.29 -7.90
N THR A 496 -19.78 24.81 -7.22
CA THR A 496 -19.56 24.60 -5.79
C THR A 496 -20.58 25.37 -4.97
N ARG A 497 -21.06 24.77 -3.87
CA ARG A 497 -22.04 25.39 -2.95
C ARG A 497 -21.42 25.66 -1.59
N PHE A 498 -21.35 26.93 -1.22
CA PHE A 498 -20.93 27.42 0.10
C PHE A 498 -22.15 27.93 0.87
N LEU A 499 -22.68 27.12 1.78
CA LEU A 499 -23.84 27.47 2.61
C LEU A 499 -23.42 28.10 3.94
N GLY A 500 -22.29 27.70 4.53
CA GLY A 500 -21.82 28.22 5.83
C GLY A 500 -21.03 29.53 5.74
N GLY A 501 -20.72 30.00 4.54
CA GLY A 501 -19.81 31.13 4.27
C GLY A 501 -18.43 30.64 3.83
N ALA A 502 -17.72 31.46 3.07
CA ALA A 502 -16.43 31.09 2.47
C ALA A 502 -15.42 32.23 2.55
N GLY A 503 -14.22 31.94 3.08
CA GLY A 503 -13.15 32.91 3.27
C GLY A 503 -11.92 32.61 2.43
N PHE A 504 -11.69 33.37 1.37
CA PHE A 504 -10.50 33.34 0.49
C PHE A 504 -9.55 34.52 0.75
N GLY A 505 -9.62 35.12 1.95
CA GLY A 505 -8.83 36.30 2.29
C GLY A 505 -7.33 36.05 2.09
N LYS A 506 -6.65 36.94 1.37
CA LYS A 506 -5.21 36.81 1.06
C LYS A 506 -4.79 35.51 0.35
N ALA A 507 -5.74 34.76 -0.22
CA ALA A 507 -5.43 33.58 -1.02
C ALA A 507 -4.64 33.97 -2.29
N TRP A 508 -3.80 33.05 -2.75
CA TRP A 508 -3.02 33.21 -3.97
C TRP A 508 -3.37 32.13 -4.99
N PHE A 509 -3.83 32.54 -6.16
CA PHE A 509 -4.11 31.67 -7.30
C PHE A 509 -3.09 31.98 -8.40
N ALA A 510 -2.04 31.17 -8.55
CA ALA A 510 -1.01 31.43 -9.56
C ALA A 510 -1.48 31.14 -10.99
N GLY A 511 -2.36 30.14 -11.15
CA GLY A 511 -3.00 29.80 -12.43
C GLY A 511 -4.45 30.28 -12.51
N ASP A 512 -5.18 29.77 -13.50
CA ASP A 512 -6.59 30.14 -13.71
C ASP A 512 -7.48 29.63 -12.56
N ALA A 513 -8.46 30.45 -12.18
CA ALA A 513 -9.46 30.11 -11.17
C ALA A 513 -10.88 30.13 -11.77
N ARG A 514 -11.66 29.08 -11.57
CA ARG A 514 -13.05 28.99 -12.07
C ARG A 514 -14.02 28.84 -10.92
N PHE A 515 -14.95 29.78 -10.82
CA PHE A 515 -16.08 29.83 -9.89
C PHE A 515 -17.40 29.93 -10.66
N THR A 516 -17.42 29.46 -11.91
CA THR A 516 -18.60 29.48 -12.77
C THR A 516 -19.73 28.71 -12.08
N GLU A 517 -20.93 29.31 -12.01
CA GLU A 517 -22.11 28.76 -11.31
C GLU A 517 -21.92 28.48 -9.81
N ALA A 518 -20.85 28.99 -9.17
CA ALA A 518 -20.65 28.84 -7.74
C ALA A 518 -21.72 29.58 -6.93
N GLU A 519 -22.21 28.96 -5.86
CA GLU A 519 -23.25 29.52 -5.00
C GLU A 519 -22.70 29.82 -3.60
N PHE A 520 -22.74 31.08 -3.19
CA PHE A 520 -22.38 31.56 -1.85
C PHE A 520 -23.66 32.02 -1.16
N THR A 521 -24.25 31.17 -0.33
CA THR A 521 -25.58 31.42 0.25
C THR A 521 -25.58 31.72 1.74
N GLY A 522 -24.43 31.62 2.41
CA GLY A 522 -24.31 31.94 3.82
C GLY A 522 -24.81 33.36 4.14
N ARG A 523 -25.57 33.46 5.24
CA ARG A 523 -26.23 34.71 5.68
C ARG A 523 -25.68 35.14 7.03
N GLY A 524 -25.49 36.45 7.22
CA GLY A 524 -24.92 37.04 8.44
C GLY A 524 -23.57 37.72 8.21
N LEU A 525 -23.05 38.41 9.24
CA LEU A 525 -21.81 39.21 9.18
C LEU A 525 -20.57 38.40 8.78
N LEU A 526 -20.57 37.09 9.07
CA LEU A 526 -19.47 36.16 8.77
C LEU A 526 -19.86 35.09 7.73
N GLY A 527 -21.10 35.12 7.21
CA GLY A 527 -21.62 34.10 6.27
C GLY A 527 -21.42 34.46 4.80
N GLY A 528 -20.85 35.63 4.49
CA GLY A 528 -20.62 36.09 3.13
C GLY A 528 -19.49 35.37 2.39
N ALA A 529 -19.16 35.90 1.20
CA ALA A 529 -18.01 35.47 0.42
C ALA A 529 -16.88 36.49 0.58
N TRP A 530 -15.82 36.13 1.31
CA TRP A 530 -14.69 37.02 1.57
C TRP A 530 -13.56 36.73 0.58
N PHE A 531 -13.25 37.68 -0.30
CA PHE A 531 -12.13 37.64 -1.24
C PHE A 531 -11.14 38.79 -1.01
N SER A 532 -11.20 39.51 0.12
CA SER A 532 -10.37 40.70 0.29
C SER A 532 -8.87 40.35 0.33
N GLY A 533 -8.08 41.10 -0.43
CA GLY A 533 -6.64 40.89 -0.59
C GLY A 533 -6.24 39.65 -1.38
N VAL A 534 -7.19 38.96 -2.03
CA VAL A 534 -6.89 37.82 -2.91
C VAL A 534 -6.06 38.28 -4.12
N ARG A 535 -5.20 37.39 -4.62
CA ARG A 535 -4.43 37.62 -5.85
C ARG A 535 -4.63 36.49 -6.85
N PHE A 536 -5.11 36.83 -8.05
CA PHE A 536 -5.34 35.90 -9.16
C PHE A 536 -4.31 36.10 -10.27
N GLY A 537 -3.20 35.37 -10.26
CA GLY A 537 -2.16 35.43 -11.29
C GLY A 537 -2.61 35.06 -12.71
N GLY A 538 -3.67 34.24 -12.85
CA GLY A 538 -4.26 33.84 -14.13
C GLY A 538 -5.62 34.47 -14.42
N ASP A 539 -6.35 33.90 -15.39
CA ASP A 539 -7.72 34.31 -15.67
C ASP A 539 -8.67 33.82 -14.57
N VAL A 540 -9.70 34.61 -14.25
CA VAL A 540 -10.73 34.23 -13.28
C VAL A 540 -12.13 34.37 -13.84
N ASP A 541 -12.97 33.38 -13.57
CA ASP A 541 -14.36 33.36 -14.04
C ASP A 541 -15.35 33.10 -12.90
N PHE A 542 -16.20 34.08 -12.59
CA PHE A 542 -17.33 34.00 -11.67
C PHE A 542 -18.68 34.03 -12.40
N SER A 543 -18.69 33.74 -13.72
CA SER A 543 -19.90 33.84 -14.52
C SER A 543 -21.01 32.93 -14.00
N SER A 544 -22.25 33.44 -14.02
CA SER A 544 -23.44 32.79 -13.45
C SER A 544 -23.35 32.48 -11.94
N GLY A 545 -22.33 32.99 -11.24
CA GLY A 545 -22.18 32.81 -9.80
C GLY A 545 -23.29 33.53 -9.01
N ARG A 546 -23.68 32.97 -7.87
CA ARG A 546 -24.74 33.52 -7.01
C ARG A 546 -24.19 33.82 -5.62
N PHE A 547 -24.19 35.09 -5.26
CA PHE A 547 -23.72 35.59 -3.97
C PHE A 547 -24.90 36.15 -3.18
N ALA A 548 -25.54 35.36 -2.33
CA ALA A 548 -26.73 35.79 -1.59
C ALA A 548 -26.41 36.82 -0.51
N GLY A 549 -25.27 36.68 0.16
CA GLY A 549 -24.79 37.55 1.23
C GLY A 549 -23.88 38.68 0.76
N ALA A 550 -23.24 39.37 1.71
CA ALA A 550 -22.20 40.35 1.39
C ALA A 550 -20.99 39.68 0.74
N THR A 551 -20.39 40.34 -0.24
CA THR A 551 -19.22 39.86 -0.98
C THR A 551 -18.17 40.95 -1.03
N TRP A 552 -16.95 40.62 -0.63
CA TRP A 552 -15.87 41.59 -0.48
C TRP A 552 -14.67 41.20 -1.33
N PHE A 553 -14.41 41.96 -2.39
CA PHE A 553 -13.21 41.91 -3.23
C PHE A 553 -12.28 43.10 -2.95
N ASP A 554 -12.35 43.66 -1.74
CA ASP A 554 -11.54 44.83 -1.39
C ASP A 554 -10.04 44.48 -1.49
N ASP A 555 -9.25 45.37 -2.09
CA ASP A 555 -7.81 45.17 -2.31
C ASP A 555 -7.44 43.91 -3.13
N ALA A 556 -8.40 43.32 -3.87
CA ALA A 556 -8.15 42.17 -4.73
C ALA A 556 -7.38 42.54 -6.01
N GLU A 557 -6.53 41.63 -6.49
CA GLU A 557 -5.67 41.83 -7.65
C GLU A 557 -5.99 40.83 -8.77
N PHE A 558 -6.30 41.36 -9.95
CA PHE A 558 -6.72 40.62 -11.14
C PHE A 558 -5.87 40.98 -12.36
N PRO A 559 -4.65 40.44 -12.50
CA PRO A 559 -3.81 40.62 -13.68
C PRO A 559 -4.43 40.06 -14.97
N GLY A 560 -5.12 38.91 -14.89
CA GLY A 560 -5.77 38.25 -16.04
C GLY A 560 -7.16 38.78 -16.39
N ARG A 561 -7.81 38.13 -17.37
CA ARG A 561 -9.21 38.40 -17.71
C ARG A 561 -10.11 37.99 -16.56
N THR A 562 -11.13 38.82 -16.28
CA THR A 562 -12.05 38.61 -15.17
C THR A 562 -13.50 38.58 -15.64
N GLY A 563 -14.19 37.46 -15.41
CA GLY A 563 -15.60 37.26 -15.75
C GLY A 563 -16.52 37.35 -14.55
N PHE A 564 -17.58 38.14 -14.66
CA PHE A 564 -18.75 38.17 -13.78
C PHE A 564 -20.05 38.13 -14.62
N VAL A 565 -20.00 37.49 -15.79
CA VAL A 565 -21.11 37.52 -16.75
C VAL A 565 -22.32 36.84 -16.13
N ALA A 566 -23.47 37.51 -16.14
CA ALA A 566 -24.71 37.03 -15.50
C ALA A 566 -24.59 36.68 -13.99
N ALA A 567 -23.52 37.12 -13.31
CA ALA A 567 -23.36 36.92 -11.88
C ALA A 567 -24.41 37.70 -11.09
N ARG A 568 -24.83 37.16 -9.93
CA ARG A 568 -25.88 37.73 -9.07
C ARG A 568 -25.36 38.03 -7.68
N PHE A 569 -25.36 39.31 -7.30
CA PHE A 569 -25.01 39.79 -5.98
C PHE A 569 -26.27 40.23 -5.24
N GLY A 570 -26.77 39.35 -4.37
CA GLY A 570 -27.94 39.56 -3.52
C GLY A 570 -27.69 40.55 -2.38
N GLY A 571 -26.50 40.51 -1.79
CA GLY A 571 -26.06 41.43 -0.74
C GLY A 571 -25.15 42.55 -1.25
N VAL A 572 -24.49 43.23 -0.33
CA VAL A 572 -23.50 44.28 -0.66
C VAL A 572 -22.32 43.66 -1.40
N ALA A 573 -21.98 44.19 -2.57
CA ALA A 573 -20.80 43.81 -3.33
C ALA A 573 -19.76 44.94 -3.26
N ARG A 574 -18.59 44.65 -2.68
CA ARG A 574 -17.50 45.61 -2.57
C ARG A 574 -16.31 45.21 -3.42
N PHE A 575 -15.76 46.18 -4.14
CA PHE A 575 -14.57 46.08 -4.97
C PHE A 575 -13.59 47.21 -4.66
N GLU A 576 -13.62 47.76 -3.44
CA GLU A 576 -12.84 48.97 -3.14
C GLU A 576 -11.35 48.70 -3.26
N ARG A 577 -10.61 49.61 -3.92
CA ARG A 577 -9.17 49.46 -4.19
C ARG A 577 -8.79 48.18 -4.96
N ALA A 578 -9.76 47.44 -5.51
CA ALA A 578 -9.49 46.32 -6.39
C ALA A 578 -8.78 46.80 -7.67
N ARG A 579 -7.91 45.96 -8.21
CA ARG A 579 -7.11 46.28 -9.39
C ARG A 579 -7.35 45.24 -10.48
N PHE A 580 -8.01 45.68 -11.56
CA PHE A 580 -8.26 44.89 -12.75
C PHE A 580 -7.31 45.33 -13.84
N HIS A 581 -6.33 44.48 -14.19
CA HIS A 581 -5.39 44.78 -15.26
C HIS A 581 -5.85 44.21 -16.60
N GLY A 582 -6.50 43.04 -16.58
CA GLY A 582 -7.09 42.41 -17.75
C GLY A 582 -8.53 42.86 -18.01
N GLU A 583 -9.05 42.44 -19.16
CA GLU A 583 -10.42 42.73 -19.57
C GLU A 583 -11.41 42.18 -18.54
N THR A 584 -12.38 43.02 -18.13
CA THR A 584 -13.34 42.69 -17.09
C THR A 584 -14.78 42.75 -17.62
N ARG A 585 -15.58 41.71 -17.36
CA ARG A 585 -16.95 41.62 -17.88
C ARG A 585 -17.96 41.42 -16.76
N PHE A 586 -18.76 42.45 -16.51
CA PHE A 586 -19.99 42.44 -15.71
C PHE A 586 -21.25 42.39 -16.60
N THR A 587 -21.12 41.93 -17.86
CA THR A 587 -22.23 41.85 -18.80
C THR A 587 -23.39 41.04 -18.21
N GLU A 588 -24.59 41.60 -18.23
CA GLU A 588 -25.80 40.98 -17.65
C GLU A 588 -25.71 40.65 -16.14
N ALA A 589 -24.68 41.13 -15.44
CA ALA A 589 -24.56 40.99 -13.99
C ALA A 589 -25.68 41.74 -13.27
N ARG A 590 -26.08 41.24 -12.11
CA ARG A 590 -27.15 41.79 -11.29
C ARG A 590 -26.66 42.08 -9.88
N PHE A 591 -26.81 43.32 -9.44
CA PHE A 591 -26.51 43.80 -8.10
C PHE A 591 -27.83 44.18 -7.42
N ASP A 592 -28.36 43.29 -6.59
CA ASP A 592 -29.57 43.55 -5.80
C ASP A 592 -29.26 44.36 -4.54
N GLY A 593 -28.10 44.14 -3.92
CA GLY A 593 -27.57 45.00 -2.87
C GLY A 593 -26.71 46.15 -3.41
N GLN A 594 -26.14 46.94 -2.49
CA GLN A 594 -25.28 48.07 -2.86
C GLN A 594 -23.99 47.58 -3.53
N ALA A 595 -23.56 48.28 -4.59
CA ALA A 595 -22.32 47.99 -5.29
C ALA A 595 -21.29 49.11 -5.07
N TRP A 596 -20.10 48.77 -4.59
CA TRP A 596 -19.06 49.71 -4.21
C TRP A 596 -17.80 49.50 -5.06
N PHE A 597 -17.45 50.47 -5.90
CA PHE A 597 -16.26 50.48 -6.77
C PHE A 597 -15.32 51.65 -6.43
N GLY A 598 -15.29 52.08 -5.17
CA GLY A 598 -14.47 53.21 -4.75
C GLY A 598 -12.97 52.90 -4.82
N GLU A 599 -12.17 53.82 -5.36
CA GLU A 599 -10.73 53.64 -5.61
C GLU A 599 -10.36 52.40 -6.47
N THR A 600 -11.33 51.77 -7.15
CA THR A 600 -11.09 50.63 -8.05
C THR A 600 -10.34 51.11 -9.30
N ARG A 601 -9.41 50.30 -9.81
CA ARG A 601 -8.67 50.61 -11.04
C ARG A 601 -8.97 49.59 -12.12
N PHE A 602 -9.45 50.06 -13.26
CA PHE A 602 -9.63 49.27 -14.47
C PHE A 602 -8.59 49.71 -15.51
N ALA A 603 -7.55 48.91 -15.72
CA ALA A 603 -6.47 49.22 -16.66
C ALA A 603 -6.83 48.86 -18.10
N ALA A 604 -7.62 47.79 -18.29
CA ALA A 604 -8.14 47.35 -19.58
C ALA A 604 -9.66 47.53 -19.66
N ASP A 605 -10.24 47.13 -20.79
CA ASP A 605 -11.66 47.30 -21.08
C ASP A 605 -12.54 46.68 -19.99
N VAL A 606 -13.55 47.42 -19.56
CA VAL A 606 -14.58 46.94 -18.64
C VAL A 606 -15.97 47.08 -19.27
N ARG A 607 -16.75 45.99 -19.22
CA ARG A 607 -18.11 45.95 -19.78
C ARG A 607 -19.15 45.67 -18.69
N PHE A 608 -20.02 46.64 -18.47
CA PHE A 608 -21.25 46.56 -17.67
C PHE A 608 -22.50 46.45 -18.58
N GLY A 609 -22.32 46.02 -19.83
CA GLY A 609 -23.41 45.95 -20.80
C GLY A 609 -24.61 45.16 -20.28
N LYS A 610 -25.81 45.75 -20.29
CA LYS A 610 -27.04 45.16 -19.73
C LYS A 610 -26.98 44.78 -18.23
N ALA A 611 -25.98 45.23 -17.49
CA ALA A 611 -25.92 45.01 -16.05
C ALA A 611 -27.08 45.73 -15.35
N ARG A 612 -27.54 45.19 -14.21
CA ARG A 612 -28.65 45.74 -13.44
C ARG A 612 -28.22 46.04 -12.01
N PHE A 613 -28.38 47.28 -11.58
CA PHE A 613 -28.14 47.74 -10.22
C PHE A 613 -29.48 48.11 -9.60
N ALA A 614 -30.04 47.24 -8.76
CA ALA A 614 -31.32 47.48 -8.11
C ALA A 614 -31.19 48.44 -6.91
N SER A 615 -30.03 48.45 -6.25
CA SER A 615 -29.69 49.39 -5.18
C SER A 615 -28.63 50.39 -5.65
N ASP A 616 -28.12 51.19 -4.72
CA ASP A 616 -27.13 52.23 -4.97
C ASP A 616 -25.81 51.63 -5.50
N ALA A 617 -25.29 52.24 -6.55
CA ALA A 617 -24.02 51.93 -7.18
C ALA A 617 -23.04 53.11 -7.05
N TRP A 618 -21.91 52.86 -6.41
CA TRP A 618 -20.90 53.86 -6.09
C TRP A 618 -19.69 53.68 -7.00
N PHE A 619 -19.56 54.56 -7.98
CA PHE A 619 -18.45 54.66 -8.93
C PHE A 619 -17.73 56.00 -8.80
N GLY A 620 -17.65 56.61 -7.61
CA GLY A 620 -17.16 57.98 -7.43
C GLY A 620 -16.60 58.24 -6.04
N SER A 621 -16.03 59.44 -5.86
CA SER A 621 -15.45 59.90 -4.60
C SER A 621 -16.50 60.47 -3.64
N GLY A 622 -16.11 60.63 -2.37
CA GLY A 622 -16.93 61.30 -1.36
C GLY A 622 -17.99 60.41 -0.72
N ALA A 623 -17.98 59.11 -1.02
CA ALA A 623 -18.71 58.13 -0.25
C ALA A 623 -18.08 58.01 1.15
N THR A 624 -18.89 58.14 2.20
CA THR A 624 -18.48 57.93 3.58
C THR A 624 -19.02 56.60 4.08
N TYR A 625 -18.13 55.75 4.59
CA TYR A 625 -18.53 54.53 5.29
C TYR A 625 -18.83 54.87 6.76
N GLY A 626 -20.03 54.55 7.26
CA GLY A 626 -20.35 54.76 8.67
C GLY A 626 -21.77 54.38 9.07
N GLY A 627 -21.90 53.27 9.81
CA GLY A 627 -23.15 52.90 10.49
C GLY A 627 -23.08 51.55 11.21
N GLY A 628 -22.22 51.43 12.24
CA GLY A 628 -22.20 50.22 13.09
C GLY A 628 -21.39 50.26 14.39
N GLY A 629 -20.56 51.27 14.66
CA GLY A 629 -19.82 51.35 15.93
C GLY A 629 -19.11 52.69 16.13
N ARG A 630 -19.05 53.16 17.37
CA ARG A 630 -18.57 54.49 17.80
C ARG A 630 -17.06 54.76 17.58
N SER A 631 -16.31 53.88 16.94
CA SER A 631 -14.83 53.95 16.91
C SER A 631 -14.18 53.95 15.52
N ASN A 632 -14.92 53.97 14.41
CA ASN A 632 -14.31 54.01 13.07
C ASN A 632 -14.62 55.35 12.37
N PRO A 633 -13.64 56.26 12.17
CA PRO A 633 -13.88 57.52 11.48
C PRO A 633 -14.33 57.27 10.04
N ALA A 634 -15.31 58.04 9.58
CA ALA A 634 -15.79 57.96 8.20
C ALA A 634 -14.64 58.29 7.24
N ARG A 635 -14.07 57.27 6.59
CA ARG A 635 -13.07 57.46 5.54
C ARG A 635 -13.79 57.89 4.27
N MET A 636 -13.37 59.01 3.68
CA MET A 636 -13.75 59.37 2.32
C MET A 636 -13.08 58.40 1.36
N ILE A 637 -13.88 57.66 0.61
CA ILE A 637 -13.39 56.79 -0.44
C ILE A 637 -13.15 57.64 -1.69
N GLY A 638 -12.00 57.45 -2.35
CA GLY A 638 -11.68 58.08 -3.64
C GLY A 638 -12.48 57.50 -4.82
N ALA A 639 -12.44 58.17 -5.97
CA ALA A 639 -13.12 57.70 -7.17
C ALA A 639 -12.36 56.56 -7.87
N PRO A 640 -13.05 55.65 -8.60
CA PRO A 640 -12.38 54.72 -9.49
C PRO A 640 -11.75 55.42 -10.70
N THR A 641 -10.84 54.71 -11.35
CA THR A 641 -10.23 55.14 -12.61
C THR A 641 -10.46 54.10 -13.72
N PHE A 642 -10.86 54.59 -14.89
CA PHE A 642 -11.06 53.80 -16.10
C PHE A 642 -10.01 54.20 -17.14
N GLN A 643 -8.96 53.39 -17.29
CA GLN A 643 -7.84 53.70 -18.19
C GLN A 643 -8.14 53.36 -19.66
N ALA A 644 -8.93 52.32 -19.89
CA ALA A 644 -9.37 51.88 -21.21
C ALA A 644 -10.91 52.03 -21.34
N GLU A 645 -11.53 51.31 -22.27
CA GLU A 645 -12.95 51.49 -22.55
C GLU A 645 -13.84 51.05 -21.37
N ALA A 646 -14.76 51.93 -20.97
CA ALA A 646 -15.81 51.64 -19.99
C ALA A 646 -17.17 51.63 -20.68
N ASP A 647 -17.74 50.44 -20.84
CA ASP A 647 -19.01 50.23 -21.55
C ASP A 647 -20.15 49.91 -20.58
N PHE A 648 -21.03 50.87 -20.34
CA PHE A 648 -22.28 50.76 -19.58
C PHE A 648 -23.50 50.62 -20.49
N SER A 649 -23.34 50.35 -21.78
CA SER A 649 -24.45 50.35 -22.74
C SER A 649 -25.59 49.41 -22.31
N ARG A 650 -26.83 49.93 -22.33
CA ARG A 650 -28.04 49.21 -21.90
C ARG A 650 -28.04 48.76 -20.44
N ALA A 651 -27.14 49.27 -19.60
CA ALA A 651 -27.21 49.03 -18.16
C ALA A 651 -28.44 49.72 -17.55
N VAL A 652 -28.92 49.19 -16.43
CA VAL A 652 -30.07 49.72 -15.70
C VAL A 652 -29.66 50.00 -14.25
N PHE A 653 -29.78 51.24 -13.83
CA PHE A 653 -29.53 51.72 -12.48
C PHE A 653 -30.87 52.12 -11.84
N ALA A 654 -31.50 51.20 -11.12
CA ALA A 654 -32.76 51.46 -10.42
C ALA A 654 -32.53 52.29 -9.15
N GLY A 655 -31.42 52.04 -8.43
CA GLY A 655 -30.94 52.86 -7.32
C GLY A 655 -30.06 54.03 -7.78
N ALA A 656 -29.51 54.79 -6.83
CA ALA A 656 -28.67 55.93 -7.17
C ALA A 656 -27.32 55.49 -7.78
N ALA A 657 -26.84 56.20 -8.81
CA ALA A 657 -25.57 55.93 -9.47
C ALA A 657 -24.62 57.13 -9.32
N ARG A 658 -23.52 56.96 -8.59
CA ARG A 658 -22.60 58.06 -8.27
C ARG A 658 -21.28 57.91 -9.00
N PHE A 659 -21.02 58.77 -9.98
CA PHE A 659 -19.79 58.91 -10.75
C PHE A 659 -19.07 60.22 -10.43
N THR A 660 -19.17 60.69 -9.19
CA THR A 660 -18.63 61.99 -8.77
C THR A 660 -17.11 61.94 -8.70
N GLY A 661 -16.43 62.89 -9.36
CA GLY A 661 -14.97 62.96 -9.40
C GLY A 661 -14.28 61.79 -10.12
N THR A 662 -15.03 61.01 -10.89
CA THR A 662 -14.53 59.82 -11.60
C THR A 662 -13.75 60.22 -12.84
N GLU A 663 -12.61 59.57 -13.05
CA GLU A 663 -11.78 59.79 -14.24
C GLU A 663 -11.99 58.67 -15.26
N PHE A 664 -12.47 59.08 -16.44
CA PHE A 664 -12.61 58.27 -17.63
C PHE A 664 -11.52 58.65 -18.62
N ALA A 665 -10.36 57.98 -18.52
CA ALA A 665 -9.25 58.22 -19.43
C ALA A 665 -9.49 57.53 -20.79
N GLY A 666 -10.16 56.38 -20.80
CA GLY A 666 -10.60 55.72 -22.03
C GLY A 666 -12.04 56.01 -22.44
N ARG A 667 -12.47 55.43 -23.57
CA ARG A 667 -13.79 55.66 -24.17
C ARG A 667 -14.90 55.29 -23.19
N SER A 668 -15.93 56.13 -23.09
CA SER A 668 -17.03 55.91 -22.15
C SER A 668 -18.37 55.77 -22.87
N ARG A 669 -19.02 54.62 -22.77
CA ARG A 669 -20.31 54.38 -23.42
C ARG A 669 -21.40 54.17 -22.39
N PHE A 670 -22.39 55.04 -22.42
CA PHE A 670 -23.64 54.97 -21.67
C PHE A 670 -24.85 54.80 -22.62
N SER A 671 -24.64 54.39 -23.87
CA SER A 671 -25.68 54.30 -24.88
C SER A 671 -26.86 53.42 -24.43
N ALA A 672 -28.08 53.95 -24.54
CA ALA A 672 -29.32 53.31 -24.09
C ALA A 672 -29.32 52.85 -22.62
N THR A 673 -28.52 53.48 -21.76
CA THR A 673 -28.53 53.24 -20.31
C THR A 673 -29.79 53.82 -19.68
N GLU A 674 -30.32 53.18 -18.66
CA GLU A 674 -31.47 53.66 -17.90
C GLU A 674 -31.05 54.00 -16.46
N PHE A 675 -31.08 55.27 -16.10
CA PHE A 675 -30.92 55.77 -14.73
C PHE A 675 -32.30 56.03 -14.13
N GLY A 676 -32.85 55.06 -13.42
CA GLY A 676 -34.10 55.20 -12.68
C GLY A 676 -33.93 55.96 -11.35
N GLY A 677 -32.78 55.80 -10.70
CA GLY A 677 -32.41 56.57 -9.50
C GLY A 677 -31.56 57.80 -9.81
N ASP A 678 -31.27 58.59 -8.77
CA ASP A 678 -30.45 59.81 -8.89
C ASP A 678 -29.05 59.47 -9.44
N VAL A 679 -28.57 60.24 -10.42
CA VAL A 679 -27.24 60.05 -11.03
C VAL A 679 -26.37 61.30 -10.89
N GLY A 680 -25.13 61.13 -10.44
CA GLY A 680 -24.20 62.24 -10.22
C GLY A 680 -22.87 62.06 -10.92
N PHE A 681 -22.60 62.87 -11.94
CA PHE A 681 -21.32 63.02 -12.65
C PHE A 681 -20.54 64.27 -12.21
N ASN A 682 -20.86 64.85 -11.05
CA ASN A 682 -20.24 66.10 -10.60
C ASN A 682 -18.71 65.96 -10.54
N GLY A 683 -17.98 66.89 -11.16
CA GLY A 683 -16.51 66.84 -11.21
C GLY A 683 -15.92 65.66 -11.98
N ALA A 684 -16.73 64.86 -12.69
CA ALA A 684 -16.21 63.77 -13.52
C ALA A 684 -15.36 64.32 -14.66
N ARG A 685 -14.29 63.60 -15.01
CA ARG A 685 -13.30 63.97 -16.03
C ARG A 685 -13.33 62.97 -17.18
N PHE A 686 -13.55 63.45 -18.41
CA PHE A 686 -13.53 62.64 -19.62
C PHE A 686 -12.38 63.07 -20.52
N GLU A 687 -11.41 62.18 -20.73
CA GLU A 687 -10.25 62.44 -21.59
C GLU A 687 -10.48 61.98 -23.03
N THR A 688 -11.51 61.18 -23.28
CA THR A 688 -11.94 60.75 -24.60
C THR A 688 -13.46 60.80 -24.71
N ASP A 689 -13.99 60.56 -25.92
CA ASP A 689 -15.41 60.69 -26.22
C ASP A 689 -16.30 59.86 -25.28
N ALA A 690 -17.42 60.49 -24.91
CA ALA A 690 -18.42 59.93 -24.02
C ALA A 690 -19.80 59.91 -24.71
N TRP A 691 -20.37 58.73 -24.89
CA TRP A 691 -21.66 58.55 -25.59
C TRP A 691 -22.78 58.25 -24.61
N PHE A 692 -23.78 59.13 -24.57
CA PHE A 692 -25.03 58.99 -23.82
C PHE A 692 -26.22 58.79 -24.76
N VAL A 693 -25.98 58.30 -25.98
CA VAL A 693 -27.02 58.21 -27.02
C VAL A 693 -28.19 57.34 -26.57
N GLY A 694 -29.40 57.88 -26.57
CA GLY A 694 -30.61 57.17 -26.14
C GLY A 694 -30.71 56.86 -24.65
N THR A 695 -29.85 57.46 -23.81
CA THR A 695 -29.88 57.30 -22.34
C THR A 695 -31.16 57.88 -21.74
N ARG A 696 -31.69 57.25 -20.69
CA ARG A 696 -32.87 57.72 -19.96
C ARG A 696 -32.51 58.12 -18.54
N PHE A 697 -32.84 59.35 -18.15
CA PHE A 697 -32.68 59.90 -16.81
C PHE A 697 -34.05 60.06 -16.14
N GLY A 698 -34.47 59.06 -15.36
CA GLY A 698 -35.76 59.01 -14.67
C GLY A 698 -35.83 59.78 -13.35
N ALA A 699 -34.67 60.14 -12.78
CA ALA A 699 -34.56 60.96 -11.56
C ALA A 699 -33.52 62.07 -11.76
N ARG A 700 -33.04 62.71 -10.67
CA ARG A 700 -32.14 63.86 -10.77
C ARG A 700 -30.83 63.45 -11.42
N ALA A 701 -30.32 64.30 -12.31
CA ALA A 701 -29.03 64.09 -12.96
C ALA A 701 -28.16 65.32 -12.73
N TRP A 702 -26.95 65.12 -12.18
CA TRP A 702 -26.03 66.21 -11.88
C TRP A 702 -24.74 66.10 -12.68
N PHE A 703 -24.47 67.08 -13.55
CA PHE A 703 -23.23 67.20 -14.35
C PHE A 703 -22.42 68.45 -13.97
N GLY A 704 -22.60 68.95 -12.74
CA GLY A 704 -21.91 70.16 -12.27
C GLY A 704 -20.40 69.99 -12.24
N GLY A 705 -19.67 70.89 -12.91
CA GLY A 705 -18.21 70.86 -12.90
C GLY A 705 -17.57 69.70 -13.67
N VAL A 706 -18.30 69.03 -14.57
CA VAL A 706 -17.73 68.04 -15.49
C VAL A 706 -16.62 68.68 -16.33
N GLN A 707 -15.52 67.95 -16.48
CA GLN A 707 -14.33 68.37 -17.22
C GLN A 707 -14.18 67.52 -18.48
N LEU A 708 -14.02 68.16 -19.63
CA LEU A 708 -13.76 67.51 -20.92
C LEU A 708 -12.37 67.91 -21.40
N ALA A 709 -11.55 66.95 -21.81
CA ALA A 709 -10.29 67.25 -22.48
C ALA A 709 -10.54 67.94 -23.84
N LYS A 710 -9.50 68.61 -24.37
CA LYS A 710 -9.62 69.39 -25.60
C LYS A 710 -10.01 68.50 -26.78
N GLY A 711 -11.12 68.82 -27.45
CA GLY A 711 -11.61 68.08 -28.62
C GLY A 711 -12.49 66.88 -28.30
N VAL A 712 -12.67 66.55 -27.01
CA VAL A 712 -13.56 65.47 -26.56
C VAL A 712 -15.02 65.88 -26.75
N VAL A 713 -15.82 64.96 -27.28
CA VAL A 713 -17.26 65.14 -27.43
C VAL A 713 -18.01 64.34 -26.37
N LEU A 714 -18.90 65.03 -25.65
CA LEU A 714 -19.95 64.40 -24.84
C LEU A 714 -21.25 64.43 -25.67
N ASP A 715 -21.67 63.26 -26.15
CA ASP A 715 -22.80 63.10 -27.04
C ASP A 715 -24.05 62.60 -26.29
N CYS A 716 -24.97 63.51 -25.97
CA CYS A 716 -26.28 63.18 -25.38
C CYS A 716 -27.41 63.07 -26.41
N ASP A 717 -27.12 62.87 -27.70
CA ASP A 717 -28.20 62.87 -28.69
C ASP A 717 -29.22 61.75 -28.43
N GLY A 718 -30.50 62.10 -28.50
CA GLY A 718 -31.59 61.15 -28.22
C GLY A 718 -31.73 60.76 -26.75
N ALA A 719 -30.91 61.28 -25.84
CA ALA A 719 -31.10 61.08 -24.40
C ALA A 719 -32.37 61.80 -23.93
N CYS A 720 -33.06 61.24 -22.93
CA CYS A 720 -34.30 61.76 -22.39
C CYS A 720 -34.25 61.91 -20.87
N ALA A 721 -34.92 62.91 -20.31
CA ALA A 721 -35.03 63.12 -18.86
C ALA A 721 -36.44 63.59 -18.43
N VAL A 722 -36.80 63.36 -17.16
CA VAL A 722 -38.07 63.78 -16.55
C VAL A 722 -38.07 65.27 -16.17
N MET A 723 -39.14 66.01 -16.45
CA MET A 723 -39.14 67.48 -16.32
C MET A 723 -39.32 68.06 -14.92
N ASN A 724 -39.89 67.30 -13.97
CA ASN A 724 -40.28 67.82 -12.65
C ASN A 724 -39.21 67.58 -11.57
N VAL A 725 -37.96 67.40 -11.98
CA VAL A 725 -36.82 67.21 -11.08
C VAL A 725 -35.66 68.11 -11.50
N GLY A 726 -34.91 68.60 -10.52
CA GLY A 726 -33.79 69.50 -10.77
C GLY A 726 -32.60 68.77 -11.39
N HIS A 727 -32.33 69.02 -12.67
CA HIS A 727 -31.14 68.54 -13.37
C HIS A 727 -30.09 69.65 -13.51
N THR A 728 -28.81 69.28 -13.55
CA THR A 728 -27.73 70.16 -14.02
C THR A 728 -27.05 69.51 -15.21
N TRP A 729 -27.10 70.14 -16.39
CA TRP A 729 -26.55 69.60 -17.64
C TRP A 729 -25.17 70.19 -17.97
N PRO A 730 -24.33 69.47 -18.73
CA PRO A 730 -23.10 70.05 -19.28
C PRO A 730 -23.42 71.25 -20.18
N THR A 731 -22.47 72.18 -20.30
CA THR A 731 -22.60 73.35 -21.16
C THR A 731 -22.93 72.94 -22.60
N GLY A 732 -23.90 73.61 -23.24
CA GLY A 732 -24.27 73.33 -24.64
C GLY A 732 -25.43 72.34 -24.85
N TRP A 733 -26.11 71.92 -23.77
CA TRP A 733 -27.28 71.03 -23.84
C TRP A 733 -28.49 71.63 -23.13
N GLU A 734 -29.63 71.66 -23.83
CA GLU A 734 -30.92 72.13 -23.28
C GLU A 734 -32.07 71.22 -23.73
N PHE A 735 -33.21 71.32 -23.05
CA PHE A 735 -34.44 70.63 -23.46
C PHE A 735 -35.12 71.37 -24.61
N THR A 736 -35.37 70.69 -25.72
CA THR A 736 -36.28 71.19 -26.75
C THR A 736 -37.73 70.75 -26.48
N PRO A 737 -38.75 71.59 -26.75
CA PRO A 737 -40.15 71.18 -26.70
C PRO A 737 -40.44 70.17 -27.82
N PHE A 738 -41.13 69.07 -27.50
CA PHE A 738 -41.63 68.11 -28.51
C PHE A 738 -42.86 68.66 -29.23
N THR A 739 -42.98 68.34 -30.53
CA THR A 739 -44.17 68.64 -31.32
C THR A 739 -45.23 67.52 -31.34
N ASP A 740 -44.94 66.27 -30.95
CA ASP A 740 -45.95 65.19 -30.97
C ASP A 740 -45.82 64.11 -29.86
N GLY A 741 -46.97 63.68 -29.32
CA GLY A 741 -47.23 62.40 -28.63
C GLY A 741 -46.66 62.17 -27.22
N TRP A 742 -45.45 62.64 -26.91
CA TRP A 742 -44.77 62.37 -25.62
C TRP A 742 -45.15 63.33 -24.48
N MET A 743 -45.92 64.39 -24.75
CA MET A 743 -46.33 65.37 -23.72
C MET A 743 -47.09 64.75 -22.54
N LYS A 744 -47.73 63.57 -22.71
CA LYS A 744 -48.47 62.89 -21.63
C LYS A 744 -47.59 62.08 -20.66
N SER A 745 -46.31 61.84 -20.95
CA SER A 745 -45.45 60.98 -20.12
C SER A 745 -44.49 61.73 -19.19
N GLY A 746 -44.36 63.05 -19.31
CA GLY A 746 -43.48 63.86 -18.45
C GLY A 746 -41.99 63.85 -18.80
N TRP A 747 -41.61 63.25 -19.93
CA TRP A 747 -40.23 63.14 -20.43
C TRP A 747 -39.92 64.16 -21.55
N ARG A 748 -38.65 64.62 -21.64
CA ARG A 748 -38.14 65.44 -22.76
C ARG A 748 -36.79 64.95 -23.25
N ARG A 749 -36.51 65.20 -24.54
CA ARG A 749 -35.25 64.87 -25.22
C ARG A 749 -34.25 66.02 -25.03
N LEU A 750 -32.99 65.65 -24.83
CA LEU A 750 -31.85 66.55 -24.84
C LEU A 750 -31.43 66.84 -26.27
N THR A 751 -31.19 68.11 -26.55
CA THR A 751 -30.67 68.56 -27.84
C THR A 751 -29.50 69.49 -27.63
N ARG A 752 -28.49 69.35 -28.49
CA ARG A 752 -27.34 70.23 -28.50
C ARG A 752 -27.78 71.63 -28.93
N LEU A 753 -27.42 72.64 -28.15
CA LEU A 753 -27.54 74.05 -28.55
C LEU A 753 -26.74 74.24 -29.84
N ARG A 754 -27.40 74.68 -30.91
CA ARG A 754 -26.67 75.14 -32.10
C ARG A 754 -25.83 76.35 -31.66
N PRO A 755 -24.54 76.42 -32.02
CA PRO A 755 -23.79 77.63 -31.76
C PRO A 755 -24.50 78.82 -32.45
N PRO A 756 -24.54 80.00 -31.81
CA PRO A 756 -25.13 81.19 -32.40
C PRO A 756 -24.48 81.56 -33.74
#